data_AF-A0A973URY9-F1
#
_entry.id   AF-A0A973URY9-F1
#
_cell.length_a   1.000
_cell.length_b   1.000
_cell.length_c   1.000
_cell.angle_alpha   90.00
_cell.angle_beta   90.00
_cell.angle_gamma   90.00
#
_symmetry.space_group_name_H-M   'P 1'
#
loop_
_entity.id
_entity.type
_entity.pdbx_description
1 polymer ?
#
loop_
_entity_poly.entity_id
_entity_poly.type
_entity_poly.pdbx_seq_one_letter_code
_entity_poly.pdbx_strand_id
1 'polypeptide(L)'
;MTPAPNNQPQQSTPRSPDSTPNNPSQHDSSDNPKPKETPTPASETRNTNPPGGVTDPTRAEQDALENSVPRDENGDPTRPPNPADGRWVERINGEGRDAPGRNNNCVDVALSTVDTYAGNPTAAASRTPDLDADGNPSDRGEKGGRDRIENTLGARFNDMGNGPDAFNRLENTLRDSGHGSQAVIITQDANGRAHAWNAVNHHGKITYIDAQTGQQSSKPLHSGNNGVFAIPLDSNRHPVTPDSTGAPENRPPSRSASTTPAGSDRRPPDDPAGAPPSKDSRFDPEEVRGSAEFGERQQADHTHVDGMPMEESQATLRQTHHVSQVDLGPVLANARRWAEDGSLDRVVQETREKGHVTQSRLNEILGKKFQQLNDDQKMAVVAGIARISNTFHEQHAVGNNPIQQDPDRRREKGIERGVNPLPGVGMHDNHRVRRGNDAKTTGPADVRARRYLVAQEIGPDASKEARDKAHEDFDKIWNDHKDGDLRPDMSGKNYAVLEVHEKVGDKTEVHYVIDSSIPTGANYHQDHSEPHLGEWMRQVEAAEPGKYKAVRLFTEFEPCGNVTGTGGSNCSDYLSHDRERDSGSSRARNKDDRENRPPEVQNNPPKSDLRISYGIGYRRGDRFGYEADAAAAEYATAAERDAAVKEARKMDNAERNRVKAITDEQMIKYRGEWLRVWKAAASNAE
;
A
#
# COMPACT_ATOMS: atom_id res chain seq x y z
N MET A 1 -55.69 -17.35 -30.00
CA MET A 1 -56.36 -18.66 -29.81
C MET A 1 -55.42 -19.75 -30.28
N THR A 2 -55.48 -20.91 -29.63
CA THR A 2 -54.78 -22.18 -29.96
C THR A 2 -55.44 -22.88 -31.19
N PRO A 3 -54.93 -24.01 -31.76
CA PRO A 3 -53.99 -24.99 -31.17
C PRO A 3 -52.87 -25.57 -32.09
N ALA A 4 -52.04 -26.47 -31.50
CA ALA A 4 -51.26 -27.52 -32.19
C ALA A 4 -52.15 -28.79 -32.39
N PRO A 5 -51.72 -30.07 -32.65
CA PRO A 5 -50.48 -30.83 -32.31
C PRO A 5 -49.85 -31.56 -33.54
N ASN A 6 -48.91 -32.53 -33.48
CA ASN A 6 -47.69 -32.82 -32.67
C ASN A 6 -46.98 -34.08 -33.26
N ASN A 7 -45.75 -34.37 -32.80
CA ASN A 7 -45.01 -35.65 -32.78
C ASN A 7 -43.99 -36.05 -33.89
N GLN A 8 -42.94 -36.70 -33.34
CA GLN A 8 -41.66 -37.27 -33.82
C GLN A 8 -41.81 -38.56 -34.67
N PRO A 9 -40.76 -39.13 -35.34
CA PRO A 9 -39.66 -39.82 -34.62
C PRO A 9 -38.26 -40.03 -35.29
N GLN A 10 -37.33 -40.51 -34.43
CA GLN A 10 -36.20 -41.45 -34.67
C GLN A 10 -34.87 -41.05 -35.35
N GLN A 11 -33.80 -41.75 -34.92
CA GLN A 11 -32.41 -41.72 -35.41
C GLN A 11 -32.10 -42.95 -36.28
N SER A 12 -31.05 -42.90 -37.11
CA SER A 12 -30.35 -44.07 -37.68
C SER A 12 -28.92 -43.72 -38.17
N THR A 13 -28.03 -44.72 -38.21
CA THR A 13 -26.65 -44.70 -38.75
C THR A 13 -26.47 -45.98 -39.62
N PRO A 14 -25.29 -46.40 -40.14
CA PRO A 14 -24.01 -45.74 -40.50
C PRO A 14 -23.47 -46.13 -41.94
N ARG A 15 -22.27 -45.63 -42.32
CA ARG A 15 -21.17 -46.25 -43.15
C ARG A 15 -20.60 -45.42 -44.32
N SER A 16 -19.28 -45.61 -44.53
CA SER A 16 -18.39 -45.08 -45.60
C SER A 16 -18.23 -46.11 -46.76
N PRO A 17 -17.46 -45.91 -47.86
CA PRO A 17 -16.07 -45.38 -47.99
C PRO A 17 -15.98 -44.21 -49.03
N ASP A 18 -14.95 -43.89 -49.85
CA ASP A 18 -13.66 -44.52 -50.24
C ASP A 18 -12.66 -43.52 -50.91
N SER A 19 -11.39 -43.96 -51.09
CA SER A 19 -10.38 -43.54 -52.09
C SER A 19 -9.69 -42.16 -52.06
N THR A 20 -8.42 -42.17 -52.51
CA THR A 20 -7.41 -41.07 -52.57
C THR A 20 -6.68 -41.13 -53.94
N PRO A 21 -5.64 -40.33 -54.29
CA PRO A 21 -5.01 -39.20 -53.61
C PRO A 21 -4.73 -37.94 -54.50
N ASN A 22 -4.42 -36.81 -53.86
CA ASN A 22 -3.38 -35.88 -54.35
C ASN A 22 -2.92 -34.96 -53.19
N ASN A 23 -1.67 -34.49 -53.22
CA ASN A 23 -1.04 -33.70 -52.13
C ASN A 23 -0.22 -32.55 -52.75
N PRO A 24 -0.11 -31.37 -52.10
CA PRO A 24 0.97 -31.22 -51.12
C PRO A 24 0.65 -30.38 -49.87
N SER A 25 1.19 -30.85 -48.74
CA SER A 25 1.70 -30.05 -47.61
C SER A 25 0.73 -29.21 -46.77
N GLN A 26 0.06 -29.88 -45.82
CA GLN A 26 -0.14 -29.31 -44.48
C GLN A 26 0.34 -30.31 -43.41
N HIS A 27 1.00 -29.80 -42.37
CA HIS A 27 1.43 -30.57 -41.20
C HIS A 27 0.41 -30.33 -40.08
N ASP A 28 -0.45 -31.30 -39.81
CA ASP A 28 -1.29 -31.33 -38.60
C ASP A 28 -0.76 -32.38 -37.62
N SER A 29 -0.62 -31.97 -36.36
CA SER A 29 -0.12 -32.82 -35.27
C SER A 29 -1.26 -33.56 -34.61
N SER A 30 -1.29 -34.88 -34.71
CA SER A 30 -2.29 -35.74 -34.06
C SER A 30 -1.89 -36.07 -32.62
N ASP A 31 -2.05 -35.08 -31.73
CA ASP A 31 -1.93 -35.31 -30.29
C ASP A 31 -3.21 -35.99 -29.77
N ASN A 32 -3.07 -37.13 -29.08
CA ASN A 32 -4.18 -38.01 -28.73
C ASN A 32 -4.45 -37.95 -27.22
N PRO A 33 -5.57 -37.36 -26.75
CA PRO A 33 -5.75 -37.08 -25.33
C PRO A 33 -5.69 -38.31 -24.44
N LYS A 34 -4.88 -38.25 -23.38
CA LYS A 34 -4.92 -39.22 -22.28
C LYS A 34 -6.28 -39.16 -21.56
N PRO A 35 -6.74 -40.25 -20.93
CA PRO A 35 -7.86 -40.21 -20.00
C PRO A 35 -7.61 -39.18 -18.88
N LYS A 36 -8.66 -38.49 -18.43
CA LYS A 36 -8.59 -37.64 -17.24
C LYS A 36 -8.52 -38.52 -16.00
N GLU A 37 -7.46 -38.40 -15.23
CA GLU A 37 -7.29 -39.09 -13.95
C GLU A 37 -8.21 -38.47 -12.88
N THR A 38 -8.69 -39.28 -11.94
CA THR A 38 -9.56 -38.81 -10.85
C THR A 38 -8.71 -38.14 -9.75
N PRO A 39 -9.08 -36.94 -9.24
CA PRO A 39 -8.31 -36.28 -8.18
C PRO A 39 -8.20 -37.13 -6.91
N THR A 40 -6.98 -37.26 -6.37
CA THR A 40 -6.71 -38.04 -5.16
C THR A 40 -7.36 -37.42 -3.92
N PRO A 41 -8.13 -38.15 -3.11
CA PRO A 41 -8.64 -37.65 -1.82
C PRO A 41 -7.54 -37.31 -0.82
N ALA A 42 -7.79 -36.35 0.07
CA ALA A 42 -6.88 -35.99 1.15
C ALA A 42 -6.58 -37.20 2.06
N SER A 43 -7.61 -37.98 2.37
CA SER A 43 -7.57 -39.16 3.25
C SER A 43 -6.65 -40.27 2.74
N GLU A 44 -6.65 -40.56 1.44
CA GLU A 44 -5.79 -41.60 0.84
C GLU A 44 -4.29 -41.29 0.95
N THR A 45 -3.92 -40.03 1.19
CA THR A 45 -2.52 -39.58 1.30
C THR A 45 -2.03 -39.43 2.75
N ARG A 46 -2.84 -39.85 3.74
CA ARG A 46 -2.50 -39.75 5.17
C ARG A 46 -1.46 -40.81 5.59
N ASN A 47 -0.34 -40.35 6.14
CA ASN A 47 0.55 -41.22 6.91
C ASN A 47 0.02 -41.35 8.34
N THR A 48 -0.51 -42.52 8.71
CA THR A 48 -1.08 -42.78 10.06
C THR A 48 -0.08 -43.36 11.07
N ASN A 49 1.20 -43.48 10.71
CA ASN A 49 2.23 -44.07 11.57
C ASN A 49 2.80 -43.02 12.57
N PRO A 50 2.70 -43.22 13.90
CA PRO A 50 3.35 -42.36 14.89
C PRO A 50 4.82 -42.74 15.12
N PRO A 51 5.67 -41.80 15.61
CA PRO A 51 5.39 -40.38 15.77
C PRO A 51 5.41 -39.64 14.41
N GLY A 52 4.69 -38.53 14.34
CA GLY A 52 4.72 -37.64 13.17
C GLY A 52 3.78 -38.00 12.03
N GLY A 53 2.93 -39.01 12.20
CA GLY A 53 1.74 -39.26 11.37
C GLY A 53 0.50 -38.48 11.85
N VAL A 54 -0.67 -38.86 11.35
CA VAL A 54 -1.98 -38.29 11.72
C VAL A 54 -2.95 -39.36 12.25
N THR A 55 -3.89 -38.95 13.10
CA THR A 55 -5.02 -39.76 13.55
C THR A 55 -6.26 -39.36 12.74
N ASP A 56 -6.83 -40.29 11.98
CA ASP A 56 -8.05 -40.04 11.20
C ASP A 56 -9.21 -39.50 12.08
N PRO A 57 -10.08 -38.64 11.52
CA PRO A 57 -11.24 -38.10 12.24
C PRO A 57 -12.16 -39.23 12.71
N THR A 58 -12.78 -39.01 13.86
CA THR A 58 -13.86 -39.88 14.33
C THR A 58 -15.06 -39.81 13.37
N ARG A 59 -15.88 -40.87 13.36
CA ARG A 59 -17.15 -40.86 12.60
C ARG A 59 -18.04 -39.67 13.00
N ALA A 60 -18.02 -39.27 14.26
CA ALA A 60 -18.80 -38.13 14.76
C ALA A 60 -18.31 -36.77 14.22
N GLU A 61 -16.99 -36.56 14.06
CA GLU A 61 -16.46 -35.35 13.40
C GLU A 61 -16.80 -35.31 11.91
N GLN A 62 -16.70 -36.46 11.23
CA GLN A 62 -17.10 -36.61 9.83
C GLN A 62 -18.61 -36.34 9.65
N ASP A 63 -19.47 -36.94 10.48
CA ASP A 63 -20.91 -36.67 10.51
C ASP A 63 -21.21 -35.19 10.81
N ALA A 64 -20.47 -34.57 11.74
CA ALA A 64 -20.66 -33.15 12.07
C ALA A 64 -20.31 -32.22 10.91
N LEU A 65 -19.34 -32.58 10.07
CA LEU A 65 -19.05 -31.89 8.82
C LEU A 65 -20.12 -32.15 7.75
N GLU A 66 -20.45 -33.43 7.47
CA GLU A 66 -21.47 -33.84 6.48
C GLU A 66 -22.85 -33.22 6.72
N ASN A 67 -23.21 -32.97 7.98
CA ASN A 67 -24.47 -32.30 8.37
C ASN A 67 -24.37 -30.76 8.38
N SER A 68 -23.20 -30.17 8.14
CA SER A 68 -22.97 -28.72 8.17
C SER A 68 -22.71 -28.08 6.79
N VAL A 69 -22.38 -28.90 5.77
CA VAL A 69 -22.26 -28.46 4.38
C VAL A 69 -23.68 -28.26 3.78
N PRO A 70 -23.96 -27.12 3.12
CA PRO A 70 -25.25 -26.88 2.49
C PRO A 70 -25.59 -27.94 1.43
N ARG A 71 -26.86 -28.33 1.35
CA ARG A 71 -27.37 -29.36 0.43
C ARG A 71 -28.32 -28.77 -0.60
N ASP A 72 -28.40 -29.40 -1.76
CA ASP A 72 -29.28 -29.00 -2.85
C ASP A 72 -30.72 -29.54 -2.67
N GLU A 73 -31.57 -29.37 -3.70
CA GLU A 73 -32.95 -29.87 -3.69
C GLU A 73 -33.09 -31.40 -3.73
N ASN A 74 -32.03 -32.13 -4.10
CA ASN A 74 -31.95 -33.59 -4.08
C ASN A 74 -31.46 -34.12 -2.72
N GLY A 75 -30.86 -33.25 -1.90
CA GLY A 75 -30.23 -33.58 -0.62
C GLY A 75 -28.73 -33.85 -0.72
N ASP A 76 -28.12 -33.67 -1.89
CA ASP A 76 -26.69 -33.86 -2.10
C ASP A 76 -25.89 -32.61 -1.67
N PRO A 77 -24.64 -32.76 -1.19
CA PRO A 77 -23.80 -31.61 -0.84
C PRO A 77 -23.58 -30.67 -2.03
N THR A 78 -23.77 -29.37 -1.82
CA THR A 78 -23.60 -28.36 -2.87
C THR A 78 -22.16 -28.31 -3.37
N ARG A 79 -21.98 -28.18 -4.70
CA ARG A 79 -20.69 -28.28 -5.38
C ARG A 79 -20.43 -27.08 -6.31
N PRO A 80 -19.60 -26.10 -5.91
CA PRO A 80 -19.01 -25.95 -4.57
C PRO A 80 -20.03 -25.40 -3.55
N PRO A 81 -19.81 -25.60 -2.23
CA PRO A 81 -20.56 -24.90 -1.20
C PRO A 81 -20.20 -23.42 -1.16
N ASN A 82 -21.10 -22.60 -0.63
CA ASN A 82 -20.82 -21.18 -0.34
C ASN A 82 -20.13 -21.08 1.04
N PRO A 83 -18.97 -20.42 1.17
CA PRO A 83 -18.32 -20.19 2.46
C PRO A 83 -19.18 -19.40 3.46
N ALA A 84 -20.10 -18.56 2.98
CA ALA A 84 -21.02 -17.82 3.84
C ALA A 84 -22.21 -18.65 4.36
N ASP A 85 -22.49 -19.82 3.78
CA ASP A 85 -23.67 -20.62 4.12
C ASP A 85 -23.30 -21.80 5.01
N GLY A 86 -23.74 -21.74 6.27
CA GLY A 86 -23.46 -22.77 7.29
C GLY A 86 -22.12 -22.56 8.02
N ARG A 87 -21.71 -23.57 8.80
CA ARG A 87 -20.47 -23.55 9.61
C ARG A 87 -19.46 -24.62 9.18
N TRP A 88 -19.54 -25.08 7.93
CA TRP A 88 -18.72 -26.18 7.43
C TRP A 88 -17.21 -25.87 7.47
N VAL A 89 -16.82 -24.62 7.24
CA VAL A 89 -15.43 -24.15 7.37
C VAL A 89 -14.84 -24.45 8.75
N GLU A 90 -15.62 -24.21 9.82
CA GLU A 90 -15.22 -24.50 11.19
C GLU A 90 -15.19 -26.01 11.49
N ARG A 91 -16.09 -26.78 10.86
CA ARG A 91 -16.24 -28.23 11.08
C ARG A 91 -15.18 -29.09 10.40
N ILE A 92 -14.47 -28.56 9.41
CA ILE A 92 -13.35 -29.29 8.76
C ILE A 92 -12.31 -29.74 9.78
N ASN A 93 -11.99 -28.92 10.79
CA ASN A 93 -11.03 -29.27 11.84
C ASN A 93 -11.66 -29.96 13.06
N GLY A 94 -12.84 -30.57 12.92
CA GLY A 94 -13.50 -31.38 13.95
C GLY A 94 -13.94 -30.57 15.17
N GLU A 95 -13.29 -30.80 16.30
CA GLU A 95 -13.48 -30.05 17.55
C GLU A 95 -12.79 -28.66 17.54
N GLY A 96 -11.96 -28.36 16.53
CA GLY A 96 -11.28 -27.08 16.37
C GLY A 96 -9.84 -27.05 16.91
N ARG A 97 -9.17 -25.91 16.69
CA ARG A 97 -7.71 -25.71 16.88
C ARG A 97 -7.16 -26.22 18.21
N ASP A 98 -7.88 -26.04 19.31
CA ASP A 98 -7.37 -26.23 20.67
C ASP A 98 -7.43 -27.69 21.15
N ALA A 99 -8.07 -28.59 20.40
CA ALA A 99 -8.06 -30.01 20.69
C ALA A 99 -6.70 -30.67 20.30
N PRO A 100 -6.30 -31.81 20.92
CA PRO A 100 -4.97 -32.39 20.73
C PRO A 100 -4.62 -32.67 19.27
N GLY A 101 -3.50 -32.10 18.80
CA GLY A 101 -3.01 -32.25 17.42
C GLY A 101 -3.81 -31.46 16.36
N ARG A 102 -4.76 -30.60 16.76
CA ARG A 102 -5.57 -29.76 15.86
C ARG A 102 -4.98 -28.36 15.64
N ASN A 103 -3.90 -28.02 16.34
CA ASN A 103 -3.16 -26.75 16.23
C ASN A 103 -2.00 -26.79 15.23
N ASN A 104 -1.56 -27.99 14.80
CA ASN A 104 -0.40 -28.21 13.92
C ASN A 104 -0.67 -29.13 12.70
N ASN A 105 -1.93 -29.47 12.44
CA ASN A 105 -2.39 -30.29 11.30
C ASN A 105 -2.73 -29.51 10.00
N CYS A 106 -2.25 -28.28 9.83
CA CYS A 106 -2.69 -27.36 8.76
C CYS A 106 -2.59 -27.96 7.33
N VAL A 107 -1.65 -28.87 7.11
CA VAL A 107 -1.47 -29.61 5.84
C VAL A 107 -2.67 -30.51 5.52
N ASP A 108 -3.16 -31.29 6.49
CA ASP A 108 -4.32 -32.16 6.30
C ASP A 108 -5.61 -31.33 6.18
N VAL A 109 -5.72 -30.28 7.01
CA VAL A 109 -6.82 -29.32 6.95
C VAL A 109 -6.94 -28.67 5.58
N ALA A 110 -5.83 -28.18 5.01
CA ALA A 110 -5.85 -27.51 3.71
C ALA A 110 -6.26 -28.43 2.54
N LEU A 111 -5.93 -29.72 2.63
CA LEU A 111 -6.38 -30.75 1.68
C LEU A 111 -7.85 -31.16 1.91
N SER A 112 -8.28 -31.30 3.17
CA SER A 112 -9.68 -31.52 3.55
C SER A 112 -10.61 -30.39 3.10
N THR A 113 -10.15 -29.14 3.13
CA THR A 113 -10.87 -28.00 2.53
C THR A 113 -11.02 -28.17 1.02
N VAL A 114 -9.99 -28.66 0.32
CA VAL A 114 -10.04 -28.87 -1.13
C VAL A 114 -11.04 -29.95 -1.54
N ASP A 115 -11.08 -31.06 -0.79
CA ASP A 115 -12.11 -32.11 -0.98
C ASP A 115 -13.51 -31.57 -0.70
N THR A 116 -13.68 -30.90 0.44
CA THR A 116 -14.98 -30.37 0.89
C THR A 116 -15.53 -29.32 -0.06
N TYR A 117 -14.70 -28.37 -0.51
CA TYR A 117 -15.12 -27.36 -1.48
C TYR A 117 -15.39 -27.95 -2.87
N ALA A 118 -14.74 -29.06 -3.22
CA ALA A 118 -15.05 -29.83 -4.43
C ALA A 118 -16.30 -30.74 -4.31
N GLY A 119 -17.09 -30.60 -3.25
CA GLY A 119 -18.35 -31.32 -3.03
C GLY A 119 -18.22 -32.65 -2.27
N ASN A 120 -17.06 -32.95 -1.68
CA ASN A 120 -16.79 -34.20 -0.94
C ASN A 120 -16.45 -33.87 0.52
N PRO A 121 -17.45 -33.71 1.42
CA PRO A 121 -17.21 -33.32 2.81
C PRO A 121 -16.22 -34.26 3.49
N THR A 122 -15.05 -33.76 3.87
CA THR A 122 -13.93 -34.58 4.37
C THR A 122 -13.32 -33.94 5.60
N ALA A 123 -13.61 -34.49 6.78
CA ALA A 123 -13.03 -33.99 8.03
C ALA A 123 -11.51 -34.21 8.04
N ALA A 124 -10.78 -33.24 8.58
CA ALA A 124 -9.33 -33.32 8.73
C ALA A 124 -8.96 -34.32 9.84
N ALA A 125 -7.79 -34.93 9.71
CA ALA A 125 -7.13 -35.70 10.75
C ALA A 125 -6.38 -34.78 11.74
N SER A 126 -6.19 -35.21 12.99
CA SER A 126 -5.31 -34.52 13.94
C SER A 126 -3.87 -35.06 13.83
N ARG A 127 -2.86 -34.27 14.20
CA ARG A 127 -1.48 -34.78 14.32
C ARG A 127 -1.40 -35.82 15.43
N THR A 128 -0.74 -36.94 15.17
CA THR A 128 -0.18 -37.74 16.27
C THR A 128 0.87 -36.91 17.01
N PRO A 129 1.04 -37.02 18.34
CA PRO A 129 2.07 -36.26 19.04
C PRO A 129 3.48 -36.56 18.53
N ASP A 130 4.05 -35.61 17.79
CA ASP A 130 5.51 -35.51 17.65
C ASP A 130 6.10 -35.23 19.03
N LEU A 131 7.13 -35.96 19.44
CA LEU A 131 7.88 -35.66 20.65
C LEU A 131 9.17 -34.91 20.31
N ASP A 132 9.54 -33.94 21.15
CA ASP A 132 10.84 -33.28 21.09
C ASP A 132 11.97 -34.19 21.65
N ALA A 133 13.19 -33.65 21.74
CA ALA A 133 14.36 -34.40 22.20
C ALA A 133 14.30 -34.78 23.71
N ASP A 134 13.45 -34.09 24.48
CA ASP A 134 13.27 -34.28 25.92
C ASP A 134 11.99 -35.07 26.24
N GLY A 135 11.19 -35.42 25.22
CA GLY A 135 9.98 -36.24 25.32
C GLY A 135 8.66 -35.47 25.43
N ASN A 136 8.65 -34.15 25.24
CA ASN A 136 7.43 -33.33 25.31
C ASN A 136 6.70 -33.27 23.95
N PRO A 137 5.37 -33.12 23.93
CA PRO A 137 4.61 -32.88 22.70
C PRO A 137 5.06 -31.61 21.97
N SER A 138 5.33 -31.73 20.67
CA SER A 138 5.83 -30.65 19.81
C SER A 138 4.72 -30.03 18.97
N ASP A 139 4.78 -28.71 18.78
CA ASP A 139 3.85 -27.90 17.96
C ASP A 139 4.21 -27.87 16.47
N ARG A 140 5.13 -28.73 16.03
CA ARG A 140 5.61 -28.80 14.65
C ARG A 140 4.53 -29.32 13.69
N GLY A 141 4.50 -28.75 12.49
CA GLY A 141 3.64 -29.19 11.40
C GLY A 141 4.10 -30.50 10.76
N GLU A 142 3.29 -31.02 9.83
CA GLU A 142 3.56 -32.30 9.15
C GLU A 142 4.92 -32.31 8.41
N LYS A 143 5.79 -33.23 8.80
CA LYS A 143 7.11 -33.44 8.18
C LYS A 143 6.94 -33.91 6.73
N GLY A 144 7.38 -33.09 5.78
CA GLY A 144 7.19 -33.34 4.34
C GLY A 144 5.83 -32.87 3.81
N GLY A 145 5.05 -32.11 4.59
CA GLY A 145 3.69 -31.70 4.23
C GLY A 145 3.57 -30.90 2.93
N ARG A 146 4.61 -30.15 2.53
CA ARG A 146 4.65 -29.52 1.18
C ARG A 146 4.64 -30.59 0.08
N ASP A 147 5.54 -31.57 0.15
CA ASP A 147 5.62 -32.64 -0.84
C ASP A 147 4.35 -33.51 -0.80
N ARG A 148 3.71 -33.70 0.36
CA ARG A 148 2.37 -34.32 0.42
C ARG A 148 1.36 -33.53 -0.41
N ILE A 149 1.17 -32.24 -0.15
CA ILE A 149 0.18 -31.42 -0.88
C ILE A 149 0.47 -31.42 -2.39
N GLU A 150 1.74 -31.27 -2.79
CA GLU A 150 2.13 -31.27 -4.20
C GLU A 150 1.86 -32.61 -4.88
N ASN A 151 2.02 -33.73 -4.17
CA ASN A 151 1.67 -35.06 -4.68
C ASN A 151 0.15 -35.29 -4.71
N THR A 152 -0.61 -34.92 -3.67
CA THR A 152 -2.08 -35.09 -3.60
C THR A 152 -2.80 -34.25 -4.67
N LEU A 153 -2.25 -33.10 -5.04
CA LEU A 153 -2.81 -32.19 -6.06
C LEU A 153 -2.18 -32.36 -7.44
N GLY A 154 -1.13 -33.18 -7.60
CA GLY A 154 -0.48 -33.44 -8.89
C GLY A 154 0.32 -32.26 -9.48
N ALA A 155 0.67 -31.26 -8.67
CA ALA A 155 1.44 -30.09 -9.13
C ALA A 155 2.31 -29.50 -8.01
N ARG A 156 3.44 -28.88 -8.40
CA ARG A 156 4.29 -28.12 -7.47
C ARG A 156 3.65 -26.77 -7.15
N PHE A 157 3.84 -26.23 -5.94
CA PHE A 157 3.43 -24.85 -5.65
C PHE A 157 4.22 -23.88 -6.52
N ASN A 158 3.49 -23.01 -7.22
CA ASN A 158 4.03 -21.84 -7.89
C ASN A 158 4.45 -20.81 -6.84
N ASP A 159 5.55 -20.12 -7.07
CA ASP A 159 5.88 -18.89 -6.34
C ASP A 159 5.03 -17.76 -6.92
N MET A 160 4.04 -17.29 -6.18
CA MET A 160 3.18 -16.17 -6.60
C MET A 160 3.85 -14.81 -6.35
N GLY A 161 5.05 -14.80 -5.75
CA GLY A 161 5.73 -13.63 -5.23
C GLY A 161 5.41 -13.41 -3.75
N ASN A 162 5.46 -12.15 -3.31
CA ASN A 162 5.20 -11.74 -1.94
C ASN A 162 4.05 -10.70 -1.90
N GLY A 163 3.57 -10.41 -0.70
CA GLY A 163 2.66 -9.28 -0.44
C GLY A 163 1.28 -9.36 -1.10
N PRO A 164 0.53 -8.23 -1.13
CA PRO A 164 -0.80 -8.15 -1.77
C PRO A 164 -0.78 -8.54 -3.24
N ASP A 165 0.31 -8.23 -3.94
CA ASP A 165 0.48 -8.44 -5.38
C ASP A 165 0.48 -9.93 -5.76
N ALA A 166 1.00 -10.79 -4.88
CA ALA A 166 0.95 -12.24 -5.02
C ALA A 166 -0.45 -12.82 -4.80
N PHE A 167 -1.20 -12.24 -3.86
CA PHE A 167 -2.61 -12.55 -3.68
C PHE A 167 -3.45 -12.07 -4.87
N ASN A 168 -3.21 -10.87 -5.41
CA ASN A 168 -3.87 -10.38 -6.63
C ASN A 168 -3.67 -11.33 -7.83
N ARG A 169 -2.45 -11.83 -8.05
CA ARG A 169 -2.18 -12.87 -9.07
C ARG A 169 -2.95 -14.15 -8.82
N LEU A 170 -3.04 -14.60 -7.57
CA LEU A 170 -3.81 -15.78 -7.20
C LEU A 170 -5.31 -15.58 -7.44
N GLU A 171 -5.87 -14.48 -6.94
CA GLU A 171 -7.30 -14.17 -7.08
C GLU A 171 -7.73 -14.03 -8.54
N ASN A 172 -6.90 -13.41 -9.39
CA ASN A 172 -7.19 -13.32 -10.82
C ASN A 172 -7.13 -14.71 -11.47
N THR A 173 -6.07 -15.50 -11.21
CA THR A 173 -5.99 -16.90 -11.66
C THR A 173 -7.25 -17.70 -11.26
N LEU A 174 -7.76 -17.49 -10.05
CA LEU A 174 -9.01 -18.14 -9.59
C LEU A 174 -10.26 -17.57 -10.27
N ARG A 175 -10.39 -16.25 -10.43
CA ARG A 175 -11.51 -15.61 -11.15
C ARG A 175 -11.60 -16.10 -12.60
N ASP A 176 -10.47 -16.13 -13.30
CA ASP A 176 -10.35 -16.56 -14.69
C ASP A 176 -10.59 -18.08 -14.84
N SER A 177 -10.23 -18.88 -13.84
CA SER A 177 -10.56 -20.30 -13.74
C SER A 177 -12.04 -20.58 -13.41
N GLY A 178 -12.85 -19.54 -13.19
CA GLY A 178 -14.29 -19.63 -13.01
C GLY A 178 -14.74 -20.15 -11.65
N HIS A 179 -16.06 -20.21 -11.47
CA HIS A 179 -16.69 -20.65 -10.23
C HIS A 179 -16.35 -22.10 -9.86
N GLY A 180 -15.97 -22.31 -8.61
CA GLY A 180 -15.51 -23.60 -8.09
C GLY A 180 -14.00 -23.80 -8.17
N SER A 181 -13.27 -22.88 -8.82
CA SER A 181 -11.82 -22.81 -8.67
C SER A 181 -11.43 -22.53 -7.22
N GLN A 182 -10.25 -23.01 -6.84
CA GLN A 182 -9.73 -22.89 -5.47
C GLN A 182 -8.21 -23.08 -5.45
N ALA A 183 -7.57 -22.74 -4.34
CA ALA A 183 -6.14 -22.93 -4.15
C ALA A 183 -5.81 -23.46 -2.76
N VAL A 184 -4.71 -24.22 -2.68
CA VAL A 184 -3.93 -24.32 -1.44
C VAL A 184 -2.82 -23.28 -1.49
N ILE A 185 -2.67 -22.56 -0.39
CA ILE A 185 -1.66 -21.52 -0.16
C ILE A 185 -0.72 -22.00 0.94
N ILE A 186 0.57 -21.79 0.75
CA ILE A 186 1.56 -21.77 1.83
C ILE A 186 2.13 -20.36 1.96
N THR A 187 2.04 -19.79 3.16
CA THR A 187 2.79 -18.59 3.57
C THR A 187 3.78 -18.95 4.68
N GLN A 188 4.75 -18.07 4.95
CA GLN A 188 5.74 -18.25 6.02
C GLN A 188 5.72 -17.09 7.01
N ASP A 189 5.85 -17.38 8.30
CA ASP A 189 6.08 -16.36 9.33
C ASP A 189 7.52 -15.80 9.28
N ALA A 190 7.82 -14.78 10.09
CA ALA A 190 9.15 -14.17 10.16
C ALA A 190 10.26 -15.10 10.71
N ASN A 191 9.90 -16.30 11.20
CA ASN A 191 10.81 -17.34 11.67
C ASN A 191 10.96 -18.50 10.64
N GLY A 192 10.31 -18.41 9.47
CA GLY A 192 10.29 -19.47 8.46
C GLY A 192 9.32 -20.62 8.78
N ARG A 193 8.40 -20.46 9.74
CA ARG A 193 7.32 -21.42 9.98
C ARG A 193 6.31 -21.30 8.84
N ALA A 194 6.23 -22.34 8.01
CA ALA A 194 5.21 -22.45 6.97
C ALA A 194 3.84 -22.78 7.57
N HIS A 195 2.79 -22.15 7.04
CA HIS A 195 1.38 -22.47 7.34
C HIS A 195 0.61 -22.73 6.05
N ALA A 196 -0.27 -23.74 6.06
CA ALA A 196 -1.06 -24.16 4.90
C ALA A 196 -2.54 -23.82 5.10
N TRP A 197 -3.13 -23.16 4.10
CA TRP A 197 -4.48 -22.60 4.13
C TRP A 197 -5.05 -22.46 2.70
N ASN A 198 -6.22 -21.85 2.52
CA ASN A 198 -6.95 -21.90 1.25
C ASN A 198 -7.48 -20.55 0.76
N ALA A 199 -7.76 -20.46 -0.54
CA ALA A 199 -8.64 -19.47 -1.14
C ALA A 199 -9.60 -20.15 -2.12
N VAL A 200 -10.85 -19.69 -2.22
CA VAL A 200 -11.91 -20.35 -3.00
C VAL A 200 -12.78 -19.34 -3.77
N ASN A 201 -13.25 -19.69 -4.97
CA ASN A 201 -14.03 -18.81 -5.86
C ASN A 201 -15.51 -19.19 -5.96
N HIS A 202 -16.35 -18.55 -5.15
CA HIS A 202 -17.81 -18.71 -5.22
C HIS A 202 -18.44 -17.57 -6.06
N HIS A 203 -18.89 -17.89 -7.28
CA HIS A 203 -19.47 -16.93 -8.25
C HIS A 203 -18.67 -15.63 -8.49
N GLY A 204 -17.34 -15.71 -8.56
CA GLY A 204 -16.45 -14.55 -8.77
C GLY A 204 -15.98 -13.88 -7.47
N LYS A 205 -16.63 -14.17 -6.33
CA LYS A 205 -16.19 -13.74 -5.00
C LYS A 205 -15.12 -14.71 -4.50
N ILE A 206 -13.89 -14.22 -4.35
CA ILE A 206 -12.85 -14.95 -3.63
C ILE A 206 -13.12 -14.85 -2.13
N THR A 207 -13.01 -15.98 -1.44
CA THR A 207 -12.97 -16.05 0.03
C THR A 207 -11.73 -16.82 0.45
N TYR A 208 -10.94 -16.23 1.33
CA TYR A 208 -9.83 -16.89 2.02
C TYR A 208 -10.36 -17.70 3.19
N ILE A 209 -9.82 -18.90 3.38
CA ILE A 209 -10.23 -19.84 4.42
C ILE A 209 -8.99 -20.37 5.14
N ASP A 210 -8.98 -20.21 6.47
CA ASP A 210 -8.14 -20.99 7.37
C ASP A 210 -9.06 -21.88 8.21
N ALA A 211 -9.35 -23.06 7.68
CA ALA A 211 -10.18 -24.04 8.36
C ALA A 211 -9.51 -24.61 9.64
N GLN A 212 -8.23 -24.33 9.92
CA GLN A 212 -7.59 -24.77 11.17
C GLN A 212 -8.05 -23.89 12.34
N THR A 213 -8.11 -22.57 12.12
CA THR A 213 -8.69 -21.59 13.05
C THR A 213 -10.21 -21.44 12.91
N GLY A 214 -10.78 -21.95 11.82
CA GLY A 214 -12.19 -21.74 11.44
C GLY A 214 -12.46 -20.36 10.84
N GLN A 215 -11.42 -19.58 10.53
CA GLN A 215 -11.55 -18.22 10.01
C GLN A 215 -11.82 -18.20 8.50
N GLN A 216 -12.62 -17.22 8.07
CA GLN A 216 -12.78 -16.86 6.67
C GLN A 216 -12.80 -15.34 6.49
N SER A 217 -12.37 -14.86 5.32
CA SER A 217 -12.24 -13.42 5.02
C SER A 217 -12.29 -13.15 3.51
N SER A 218 -12.71 -11.96 3.11
CA SER A 218 -12.55 -11.44 1.74
C SER A 218 -11.14 -10.88 1.46
N LYS A 219 -10.27 -10.82 2.47
CA LYS A 219 -8.85 -10.44 2.40
C LYS A 219 -7.96 -11.59 2.89
N PRO A 220 -6.69 -11.66 2.46
CA PRO A 220 -5.71 -12.62 2.98
C PRO A 220 -5.70 -12.72 4.52
N LEU A 221 -5.76 -13.94 5.06
CA LEU A 221 -5.75 -14.21 6.51
C LEU A 221 -4.34 -14.23 7.10
N HIS A 222 -3.33 -14.53 6.28
CA HIS A 222 -1.93 -14.60 6.68
C HIS A 222 -1.05 -13.71 5.79
N SER A 223 0.00 -13.14 6.36
CA SER A 223 0.94 -12.29 5.64
C SER A 223 1.66 -13.05 4.52
N GLY A 224 1.71 -12.44 3.33
CA GLY A 224 2.46 -12.94 2.17
C GLY A 224 3.91 -12.46 2.09
N ASN A 225 4.40 -11.73 3.10
CA ASN A 225 5.64 -10.95 3.00
C ASN A 225 6.91 -11.81 2.97
N ASN A 226 6.81 -13.10 3.30
CA ASN A 226 7.88 -14.10 3.23
C ASN A 226 7.56 -15.22 2.22
N GLY A 227 6.80 -14.88 1.18
CA GLY A 227 6.40 -15.74 0.07
C GLY A 227 4.95 -16.22 0.19
N VAL A 228 4.21 -16.08 -0.90
CA VAL A 228 2.91 -16.72 -1.14
C VAL A 228 3.13 -17.81 -2.18
N PHE A 229 3.14 -19.06 -1.74
CA PHE A 229 3.26 -20.21 -2.63
C PHE A 229 1.88 -20.80 -2.86
N ALA A 230 1.44 -20.98 -4.11
CA ALA A 230 0.08 -21.48 -4.38
C ALA A 230 0.02 -22.60 -5.43
N ILE A 231 -0.90 -23.54 -5.21
CA ILE A 231 -1.42 -24.45 -6.23
C ILE A 231 -2.88 -24.06 -6.48
N PRO A 232 -3.17 -23.21 -7.47
CA PRO A 232 -4.53 -22.97 -7.92
C PRO A 232 -5.04 -24.14 -8.77
N LEU A 233 -6.33 -24.39 -8.68
CA LEU A 233 -7.05 -25.53 -9.25
C LEU A 233 -8.33 -25.05 -9.96
N ASP A 234 -8.74 -25.74 -11.03
CA ASP A 234 -10.06 -25.58 -11.64
C ASP A 234 -11.19 -26.16 -10.76
N SER A 235 -12.44 -25.98 -11.20
CA SER A 235 -13.65 -26.52 -10.53
C SER A 235 -13.78 -28.05 -10.57
N ASN A 236 -12.80 -28.76 -11.12
CA ASN A 236 -12.67 -30.22 -11.14
C ASN A 236 -11.40 -30.69 -10.40
N ARG A 237 -10.70 -29.79 -9.69
CA ARG A 237 -9.42 -30.02 -8.97
C ARG A 237 -8.20 -30.28 -9.87
N HIS A 238 -8.23 -29.97 -11.16
CA HIS A 238 -7.01 -29.98 -11.99
C HIS A 238 -6.18 -28.72 -11.72
N PRO A 239 -4.84 -28.83 -11.54
CA PRO A 239 -3.96 -27.66 -11.44
C PRO A 239 -4.03 -26.73 -12.66
N VAL A 240 -4.05 -25.42 -12.39
CA VAL A 240 -3.93 -24.37 -13.41
C VAL A 240 -2.62 -23.61 -13.25
N THR A 241 -2.05 -23.14 -14.35
CA THR A 241 -0.80 -22.36 -14.34
C THR A 241 -1.13 -20.88 -14.17
N PRO A 242 -0.59 -20.16 -13.16
CA PRO A 242 -0.75 -18.72 -13.03
C PRO A 242 -0.11 -17.97 -14.21
N ASP A 243 -0.74 -16.87 -14.65
CA ASP A 243 -0.25 -16.12 -15.81
C ASP A 243 1.07 -15.39 -15.49
N SER A 244 2.12 -15.69 -16.26
CA SER A 244 3.52 -15.46 -15.87
C SER A 244 4.25 -14.52 -16.83
N THR A 245 3.64 -13.37 -17.12
CA THR A 245 4.13 -12.33 -18.04
C THR A 245 5.28 -11.47 -17.46
N GLY A 246 6.46 -12.08 -17.23
CA GLY A 246 7.56 -11.35 -16.57
C GLY A 246 9.02 -11.83 -16.74
N ALA A 247 9.33 -12.94 -17.44
CA ALA A 247 10.70 -13.48 -17.48
C ALA A 247 11.18 -13.84 -18.90
N PRO A 248 12.34 -13.32 -19.37
CA PRO A 248 13.03 -13.81 -20.57
C PRO A 248 14.02 -14.94 -20.23
N GLU A 249 14.02 -16.00 -21.03
CA GLU A 249 14.96 -17.13 -20.86
C GLU A 249 16.37 -16.86 -21.44
N ASN A 250 17.30 -17.78 -21.11
CA ASN A 250 18.57 -18.08 -21.79
C ASN A 250 19.74 -17.08 -21.65
N ARG A 251 20.72 -17.43 -20.77
CA ARG A 251 22.03 -17.96 -21.21
C ARG A 251 22.90 -18.54 -20.07
N PRO A 252 23.92 -19.38 -20.36
CA PRO A 252 24.70 -20.13 -19.35
C PRO A 252 25.81 -19.32 -18.65
N PRO A 253 26.39 -19.82 -17.53
CA PRO A 253 27.37 -19.10 -16.74
C PRO A 253 28.80 -19.18 -17.30
N SER A 254 29.57 -18.11 -17.10
CA SER A 254 31.03 -18.10 -17.26
C SER A 254 31.68 -17.53 -15.99
N ARG A 255 32.55 -18.32 -15.34
CA ARG A 255 33.36 -17.89 -14.19
C ARG A 255 34.63 -17.19 -14.67
N SER A 256 34.97 -16.09 -14.01
CA SER A 256 36.36 -15.67 -13.70
C SER A 256 36.32 -14.68 -12.54
N ALA A 257 37.40 -14.58 -11.77
CA ALA A 257 37.45 -13.81 -10.53
C ALA A 257 38.77 -13.02 -10.41
N SER A 258 38.80 -12.09 -9.44
CA SER A 258 40.00 -11.37 -8.96
C SER A 258 40.56 -10.32 -9.95
N THR A 259 41.28 -9.26 -9.55
CA THR A 259 41.82 -8.81 -8.24
C THR A 259 41.67 -7.29 -8.06
N THR A 260 41.45 -6.82 -6.82
CA THR A 260 41.67 -5.41 -6.42
C THR A 260 43.16 -5.10 -6.22
N PRO A 261 43.58 -3.83 -6.36
CA PRO A 261 44.27 -3.16 -5.25
C PRO A 261 43.69 -1.77 -4.95
N ALA A 262 43.92 -1.26 -3.73
CA ALA A 262 43.17 -0.12 -3.17
C ALA A 262 43.85 1.25 -3.35
N GLY A 263 43.02 2.29 -3.44
CA GLY A 263 43.34 3.70 -3.21
C GLY A 263 42.21 4.33 -2.38
N SER A 264 42.53 5.28 -1.50
CA SER A 264 41.62 5.69 -0.41
C SER A 264 40.84 6.98 -0.68
N ASP A 265 39.52 6.96 -0.44
CA ASP A 265 38.88 8.03 0.33
C ASP A 265 37.61 7.54 1.07
N ARG A 266 36.97 8.43 1.84
CA ARG A 266 36.06 8.09 2.96
C ARG A 266 34.70 7.52 2.58
N ARG A 267 34.57 6.20 2.69
CA ARG A 267 33.32 5.42 2.65
C ARG A 267 32.46 5.63 3.92
N PRO A 268 31.11 5.59 3.85
CA PRO A 268 30.25 5.53 5.04
C PRO A 268 30.50 4.27 5.89
N PRO A 269 30.08 4.24 7.17
CA PRO A 269 30.19 3.03 8.00
C PRO A 269 29.44 1.85 7.39
N ASP A 270 30.02 0.64 7.45
CA ASP A 270 29.26 -0.59 7.20
C ASP A 270 28.29 -0.83 8.38
N ASP A 271 27.01 -1.06 8.06
CA ASP A 271 26.00 -1.50 9.02
C ASP A 271 26.30 -2.96 9.49
N PRO A 272 25.93 -3.36 10.72
CA PRO A 272 26.14 -4.73 11.21
C PRO A 272 25.31 -5.73 10.40
N ALA A 273 25.90 -6.88 10.05
CA ALA A 273 25.26 -7.89 9.22
C ALA A 273 24.05 -8.53 9.93
N GLY A 274 22.84 -8.29 9.43
CA GLY A 274 21.62 -8.82 10.06
C GLY A 274 20.26 -8.43 9.45
N ALA A 275 20.18 -8.00 8.19
CA ALA A 275 18.90 -7.74 7.52
C ALA A 275 18.99 -7.96 5.99
N PRO A 276 18.25 -8.93 5.41
CA PRO A 276 18.00 -8.93 3.97
C PRO A 276 16.99 -7.83 3.61
N PRO A 277 17.12 -7.13 2.47
CA PRO A 277 16.07 -6.24 1.99
C PRO A 277 14.83 -7.04 1.62
N SER A 278 13.64 -6.56 2.00
CA SER A 278 12.35 -7.17 1.66
C SER A 278 12.12 -7.18 0.15
N LYS A 279 11.48 -8.24 -0.37
CA LYS A 279 11.28 -8.38 -1.82
C LYS A 279 10.14 -7.52 -2.38
N ASP A 280 9.15 -7.14 -1.57
CA ASP A 280 8.12 -6.13 -1.88
C ASP A 280 8.67 -4.71 -1.76
N SER A 281 9.65 -4.45 -2.62
CA SER A 281 10.56 -3.32 -2.55
C SER A 281 10.01 -2.03 -3.18
N ARG A 282 8.78 -2.02 -3.71
CA ARG A 282 8.18 -0.88 -4.42
C ARG A 282 7.20 -0.08 -3.56
N PHE A 283 7.04 1.20 -3.89
CA PHE A 283 5.94 2.04 -3.41
C PHE A 283 4.61 1.51 -3.92
N ASP A 284 3.66 1.36 -3.00
CA ASP A 284 2.26 1.02 -3.27
C ASP A 284 1.37 1.99 -2.47
N PRO A 285 0.48 2.78 -3.11
CA PRO A 285 -0.44 3.64 -2.39
C PRO A 285 -1.49 2.86 -1.57
N GLU A 286 -1.86 1.63 -1.95
CA GLU A 286 -2.83 0.82 -1.18
C GLU A 286 -2.30 0.46 0.22
N GLU A 287 -0.98 0.25 0.38
CA GLU A 287 -0.32 0.02 1.69
C GLU A 287 -0.51 1.19 2.69
N VAL A 288 -1.01 2.35 2.25
CA VAL A 288 -1.32 3.51 3.11
C VAL A 288 -2.69 4.12 2.85
N ARG A 289 -3.60 3.36 2.22
CA ARG A 289 -5.00 3.77 2.08
C ARG A 289 -5.74 3.64 3.41
N GLY A 290 -6.58 4.62 3.73
CA GLY A 290 -7.54 4.54 4.84
C GLY A 290 -8.70 3.59 4.56
N SER A 291 -9.76 3.65 5.37
CA SER A 291 -11.00 2.89 5.11
C SER A 291 -11.84 3.40 3.93
N ALA A 292 -11.39 4.46 3.27
CA ALA A 292 -12.05 5.12 2.14
C ALA A 292 -11.44 4.68 0.81
N GLU A 293 -12.17 4.83 -0.28
CA GLU A 293 -11.61 4.73 -1.63
C GLU A 293 -10.85 6.02 -2.03
N PHE A 294 -9.91 5.92 -2.98
CA PHE A 294 -9.18 7.10 -3.46
C PHE A 294 -10.11 8.08 -4.18
N GLY A 295 -9.95 9.38 -3.89
CA GLY A 295 -10.81 10.45 -4.37
C GLY A 295 -12.17 10.55 -3.67
N GLU A 296 -12.52 9.61 -2.79
CA GLU A 296 -13.76 9.63 -2.02
C GLU A 296 -13.75 10.76 -0.96
N ARG A 297 -14.90 11.40 -0.73
CA ARG A 297 -15.05 12.33 0.39
C ARG A 297 -15.09 11.54 1.70
N GLN A 298 -14.01 11.62 2.48
CA GLN A 298 -13.88 10.93 3.75
C GLN A 298 -14.82 11.53 4.81
N GLN A 299 -15.49 10.66 5.57
CA GLN A 299 -16.39 11.02 6.67
C GLN A 299 -15.66 10.93 8.02
N ALA A 300 -16.29 11.44 9.10
CA ALA A 300 -15.65 11.55 10.42
C ALA A 300 -15.44 10.20 11.14
N ASP A 301 -16.09 9.14 10.66
CA ASP A 301 -15.99 7.74 11.10
C ASP A 301 -15.04 6.90 10.22
N HIS A 302 -14.50 7.46 9.13
CA HIS A 302 -13.45 6.81 8.36
C HIS A 302 -12.15 6.72 9.17
N THR A 303 -11.29 5.76 8.85
CA THR A 303 -10.05 5.49 9.58
C THR A 303 -8.84 5.55 8.65
N HIS A 304 -7.65 5.71 9.23
CA HIS A 304 -6.37 5.55 8.54
C HIS A 304 -6.08 4.06 8.30
N VAL A 305 -4.92 3.75 7.71
CA VAL A 305 -4.50 2.36 7.41
C VAL A 305 -4.66 1.43 8.63
N ASP A 306 -5.09 0.20 8.36
CA ASP A 306 -5.41 -0.85 9.35
C ASP A 306 -6.46 -0.45 10.42
N GLY A 307 -7.39 0.44 10.09
CA GLY A 307 -8.47 0.83 11.01
C GLY A 307 -8.02 1.82 12.10
N MET A 308 -6.84 2.42 11.93
CA MET A 308 -6.28 3.41 12.84
C MET A 308 -7.21 4.63 13.03
N PRO A 309 -7.63 4.95 14.27
CA PRO A 309 -8.47 6.11 14.53
C PRO A 309 -7.82 7.44 14.15
N MET A 310 -8.62 8.31 13.54
CA MET A 310 -8.24 9.69 13.24
C MET A 310 -8.17 10.53 14.52
N GLU A 311 -7.33 11.56 14.52
CA GLU A 311 -7.30 12.54 15.60
C GLU A 311 -8.49 13.51 15.52
N GLU A 312 -8.93 14.03 16.67
CA GLU A 312 -10.10 14.91 16.81
C GLU A 312 -10.14 16.05 15.77
N SER A 313 -9.04 16.79 15.61
CA SER A 313 -9.00 17.89 14.62
C SER A 313 -9.02 17.40 13.17
N GLN A 314 -8.57 16.16 12.89
CA GLN A 314 -8.67 15.54 11.56
C GLN A 314 -10.10 15.07 11.24
N ALA A 315 -10.86 14.65 12.25
CA ALA A 315 -12.29 14.38 12.14
C ALA A 315 -13.08 15.67 11.92
N THR A 316 -12.80 16.74 12.68
CA THR A 316 -13.39 18.08 12.49
C THR A 316 -13.10 18.65 11.09
N LEU A 317 -11.92 18.37 10.52
CA LEU A 317 -11.59 18.78 9.15
C LEU A 317 -12.52 18.16 8.10
N ARG A 318 -12.88 16.88 8.27
CA ARG A 318 -13.83 16.16 7.38
C ARG A 318 -15.26 16.67 7.50
N GLN A 319 -15.63 17.19 8.68
CA GLN A 319 -16.92 17.84 8.92
C GLN A 319 -16.99 19.27 8.35
N THR A 320 -15.87 19.98 8.21
CA THR A 320 -15.81 21.38 7.76
C THR A 320 -15.50 21.54 6.27
N HIS A 321 -14.71 20.62 5.70
CA HIS A 321 -14.20 20.66 4.33
C HIS A 321 -14.59 19.39 3.54
N HIS A 322 -14.29 19.37 2.23
CA HIS A 322 -14.18 18.13 1.48
C HIS A 322 -12.76 17.59 1.60
N VAL A 323 -12.56 16.52 2.37
CA VAL A 323 -11.25 15.84 2.52
C VAL A 323 -11.24 14.52 1.73
N SER A 324 -10.17 14.23 1.00
CA SER A 324 -10.02 12.98 0.21
C SER A 324 -8.56 12.56 0.01
N GLN A 325 -8.26 11.26 0.06
CA GLN A 325 -6.92 10.74 -0.26
C GLN A 325 -6.72 10.58 -1.78
N VAL A 326 -5.52 10.86 -2.29
CA VAL A 326 -5.17 10.84 -3.71
C VAL A 326 -4.52 9.51 -4.09
N ASP A 327 -5.01 8.88 -5.16
CA ASP A 327 -4.29 7.78 -5.82
C ASP A 327 -3.01 8.31 -6.48
N LEU A 328 -1.87 7.98 -5.87
CA LEU A 328 -0.52 8.36 -6.31
C LEU A 328 0.04 7.42 -7.41
N GLY A 329 -0.64 6.33 -7.75
CA GLY A 329 -0.22 5.39 -8.80
C GLY A 329 -0.15 6.06 -10.19
N PRO A 330 -1.24 6.63 -10.71
CA PRO A 330 -1.28 7.39 -11.95
C PRO A 330 -0.38 8.64 -11.93
N VAL A 331 -0.15 9.24 -10.76
CA VAL A 331 0.76 10.38 -10.58
C VAL A 331 2.18 9.95 -10.94
N LEU A 332 2.72 8.95 -10.26
CA LEU A 332 4.07 8.42 -10.51
C LEU A 332 4.19 7.75 -11.89
N ALA A 333 3.15 7.04 -12.34
CA ALA A 333 3.15 6.33 -13.62
C ALA A 333 3.10 7.24 -14.85
N ASN A 334 2.69 8.51 -14.70
CA ASN A 334 2.88 9.54 -15.73
C ASN A 334 4.19 10.32 -15.51
N ALA A 335 4.58 10.60 -14.27
CA ALA A 335 5.83 11.27 -13.94
C ALA A 335 7.07 10.55 -14.54
N ARG A 336 7.15 9.22 -14.44
CA ARG A 336 8.23 8.45 -15.09
C ARG A 336 8.27 8.67 -16.61
N ARG A 337 7.11 8.67 -17.28
CA ARG A 337 7.01 8.88 -18.74
C ARG A 337 7.46 10.27 -19.16
N TRP A 338 7.07 11.29 -18.40
CA TRP A 338 7.49 12.67 -18.66
C TRP A 338 8.99 12.90 -18.37
N ALA A 339 9.63 12.04 -17.57
CA ALA A 339 11.09 12.02 -17.45
C ALA A 339 11.73 11.32 -18.66
N GLU A 340 11.15 10.19 -19.11
CA GLU A 340 11.59 9.41 -20.27
C GLU A 340 11.44 10.17 -21.60
N ASP A 341 10.41 11.01 -21.77
CA ASP A 341 10.16 11.81 -22.98
C ASP A 341 10.64 13.28 -22.89
N GLY A 342 11.29 13.64 -21.79
CA GLY A 342 11.83 14.99 -21.52
C GLY A 342 10.78 16.07 -21.23
N SER A 343 9.49 15.74 -21.07
CA SER A 343 8.46 16.75 -20.76
C SER A 343 8.65 17.41 -19.38
N LEU A 344 9.21 16.71 -18.39
CA LEU A 344 9.54 17.31 -17.09
C LEU A 344 10.64 18.37 -17.23
N ASP A 345 11.70 18.06 -17.98
CA ASP A 345 12.78 19.02 -18.21
C ASP A 345 12.26 20.25 -18.99
N ARG A 346 11.41 20.05 -20.01
CA ARG A 346 10.72 21.15 -20.71
C ARG A 346 9.84 22.02 -19.79
N VAL A 347 9.20 21.45 -18.76
CA VAL A 347 8.50 22.26 -17.74
C VAL A 347 9.50 23.09 -16.92
N VAL A 348 10.61 22.49 -16.50
CA VAL A 348 11.62 23.16 -15.68
C VAL A 348 12.34 24.27 -16.45
N GLN A 349 12.69 24.04 -17.72
CA GLN A 349 13.24 25.05 -18.64
C GLN A 349 12.26 26.22 -18.84
N GLU A 350 10.99 25.93 -19.14
CA GLU A 350 9.93 26.94 -19.29
C GLU A 350 9.80 27.79 -18.01
N THR A 351 9.79 27.14 -16.85
CA THR A 351 9.65 27.81 -15.56
C THR A 351 10.88 28.66 -15.20
N ARG A 352 12.09 28.18 -15.51
CA ARG A 352 13.33 28.95 -15.38
C ARG A 352 13.34 30.21 -16.24
N GLU A 353 12.82 30.13 -17.45
CA GLU A 353 12.90 31.21 -18.44
C GLU A 353 11.79 32.25 -18.34
N LYS A 354 10.63 31.88 -17.77
CA LYS A 354 9.42 32.72 -17.78
C LYS A 354 8.78 32.92 -16.41
N GLY A 355 9.33 32.30 -15.35
CA GLY A 355 8.72 32.27 -14.02
C GLY A 355 7.64 31.19 -13.91
N HIS A 356 6.70 31.34 -12.99
CA HIS A 356 5.67 30.33 -12.73
C HIS A 356 4.83 30.00 -13.98
N VAL A 357 4.41 28.73 -14.09
CA VAL A 357 3.57 28.26 -15.20
C VAL A 357 2.14 27.95 -14.73
N THR A 358 1.15 28.36 -15.52
CA THR A 358 -0.27 28.13 -15.18
C THR A 358 -0.72 26.74 -15.62
N GLN A 359 -1.87 26.27 -15.11
CA GLN A 359 -2.39 24.94 -15.45
C GLN A 359 -2.57 24.76 -16.97
N SER A 360 -2.90 25.82 -17.72
CA SER A 360 -2.98 25.77 -19.19
C SER A 360 -1.63 25.42 -19.80
N ARG A 361 -0.55 26.04 -19.33
CA ARG A 361 0.80 25.79 -19.85
C ARG A 361 1.30 24.39 -19.48
N LEU A 362 0.95 23.88 -18.29
CA LEU A 362 1.20 22.48 -17.93
C LEU A 362 0.40 21.49 -18.79
N ASN A 363 -0.86 21.79 -19.12
CA ASN A 363 -1.67 21.01 -20.07
C ASN A 363 -1.05 20.96 -21.49
N GLU A 364 -0.31 21.99 -21.89
CA GLU A 364 0.40 22.04 -23.18
C GLU A 364 1.69 21.21 -23.15
N ILE A 365 2.54 21.37 -22.13
CA ILE A 365 3.87 20.74 -22.07
C ILE A 365 3.79 19.26 -21.67
N LEU A 366 2.97 18.92 -20.67
CA LEU A 366 2.74 17.52 -20.22
C LEU A 366 1.63 16.81 -21.01
N GLY A 367 0.91 17.56 -21.86
CA GLY A 367 -0.03 17.07 -22.84
C GLY A 367 -1.24 16.31 -22.28
N LYS A 368 -1.82 15.46 -23.13
CA LYS A 368 -3.06 14.71 -22.85
C LYS A 368 -3.02 13.90 -21.55
N LYS A 369 -1.85 13.43 -21.12
CA LYS A 369 -1.72 12.65 -19.88
C LYS A 369 -2.01 13.47 -18.63
N PHE A 370 -1.58 14.74 -18.59
CA PHE A 370 -1.85 15.64 -17.46
C PHE A 370 -3.30 16.13 -17.49
N GLN A 371 -3.82 16.40 -18.70
CA GLN A 371 -5.24 16.74 -18.93
C GLN A 371 -6.19 15.62 -18.47
N GLN A 372 -5.76 14.35 -18.52
CA GLN A 372 -6.55 13.18 -18.10
C GLN A 372 -6.52 12.91 -16.58
N LEU A 373 -5.63 13.53 -15.81
CA LEU A 373 -5.64 13.41 -14.35
C LEU A 373 -6.80 14.19 -13.74
N ASN A 374 -7.36 13.72 -12.63
CA ASN A 374 -8.22 14.58 -11.80
C ASN A 374 -7.37 15.71 -11.16
N ASP A 375 -7.99 16.80 -10.74
CA ASP A 375 -7.22 17.99 -10.32
C ASP A 375 -6.36 17.74 -9.07
N ASP A 376 -6.83 16.91 -8.14
CA ASP A 376 -6.08 16.52 -6.95
C ASP A 376 -4.80 15.72 -7.32
N GLN A 377 -4.88 14.88 -8.35
CA GLN A 377 -3.72 14.23 -8.97
C GLN A 377 -2.83 15.21 -9.75
N LYS A 378 -3.37 16.25 -10.40
CA LYS A 378 -2.55 17.32 -11.03
C LYS A 378 -1.72 18.06 -9.98
N MET A 379 -2.32 18.36 -8.82
CA MET A 379 -1.61 19.00 -7.71
C MET A 379 -0.55 18.09 -7.09
N ALA A 380 -0.80 16.78 -7.00
CA ALA A 380 0.20 15.79 -6.58
C ALA A 380 1.38 15.69 -7.58
N VAL A 381 1.13 15.79 -8.89
CA VAL A 381 2.20 15.93 -9.90
C VAL A 381 3.02 17.21 -9.64
N VAL A 382 2.36 18.35 -9.44
CA VAL A 382 3.02 19.65 -9.21
C VAL A 382 3.88 19.65 -7.95
N ALA A 383 3.41 19.04 -6.85
CA ALA A 383 4.22 18.84 -5.65
C ALA A 383 5.48 17.99 -5.92
N GLY A 384 5.34 16.95 -6.74
CA GLY A 384 6.44 16.10 -7.16
C GLY A 384 7.46 16.79 -8.07
N ILE A 385 7.00 17.65 -9.00
CA ILE A 385 7.90 18.48 -9.82
C ILE A 385 8.72 19.41 -8.91
N ALA A 386 8.10 20.04 -7.90
CA ALA A 386 8.79 20.85 -6.90
C ALA A 386 9.77 20.05 -6.01
N ARG A 387 9.60 18.72 -5.86
CA ARG A 387 10.58 17.85 -5.21
C ARG A 387 11.78 17.49 -6.08
N ILE A 388 11.64 17.49 -7.41
CA ILE A 388 12.74 17.10 -8.32
C ILE A 388 13.42 18.30 -8.99
N SER A 389 12.77 19.46 -8.99
CA SER A 389 13.32 20.73 -9.44
C SER A 389 13.09 21.82 -8.40
N ASN A 390 14.20 22.24 -7.81
CA ASN A 390 14.27 23.40 -6.95
C ASN A 390 13.86 24.69 -7.69
N THR A 391 14.27 24.88 -8.94
CA THR A 391 13.88 26.07 -9.73
C THR A 391 12.36 26.13 -9.92
N PHE A 392 11.71 24.99 -10.19
CA PHE A 392 10.25 24.95 -10.28
C PHE A 392 9.58 25.30 -8.94
N HIS A 393 10.09 24.75 -7.82
CA HIS A 393 9.63 25.11 -6.48
C HIS A 393 9.79 26.61 -6.20
N GLU A 394 10.92 27.21 -6.57
CA GLU A 394 11.20 28.64 -6.33
C GLU A 394 10.20 29.54 -7.03
N GLN A 395 10.00 29.34 -8.33
CA GLN A 395 9.11 30.20 -9.12
C GLN A 395 7.65 30.06 -8.69
N HIS A 396 7.25 28.87 -8.23
CA HIS A 396 5.91 28.60 -7.72
C HIS A 396 5.74 28.91 -6.22
N ALA A 397 6.78 29.35 -5.51
CA ALA A 397 6.72 29.56 -4.07
C ALA A 397 5.76 30.68 -3.65
N VAL A 398 5.29 30.60 -2.41
CA VAL A 398 4.71 31.75 -1.70
C VAL A 398 5.64 32.97 -1.83
N GLY A 399 5.09 34.08 -2.32
CA GLY A 399 5.84 35.31 -2.58
C GLY A 399 6.52 35.39 -3.95
N ASN A 400 6.35 34.39 -4.84
CA ASN A 400 6.78 34.41 -6.25
C ASN A 400 5.63 34.12 -7.25
N ASN A 401 4.55 33.46 -6.82
CA ASN A 401 3.39 33.13 -7.66
C ASN A 401 2.05 33.29 -6.89
N PRO A 402 1.00 33.88 -7.50
CA PRO A 402 1.03 34.89 -8.56
C PRO A 402 1.44 36.27 -8.01
N ILE A 403 1.49 36.43 -6.68
CA ILE A 403 1.72 37.70 -5.97
C ILE A 403 3.08 37.69 -5.26
N GLN A 404 3.86 38.73 -5.50
CA GLN A 404 5.24 38.88 -5.01
C GLN A 404 5.35 39.34 -3.54
N GLN A 405 4.47 38.85 -2.66
CA GLN A 405 4.40 39.27 -1.26
C GLN A 405 4.42 38.07 -0.31
N ASP A 406 5.39 38.08 0.61
CA ASP A 406 5.44 37.24 1.83
C ASP A 406 5.65 38.16 3.05
N PRO A 407 4.57 38.43 3.81
CA PRO A 407 4.61 39.24 5.03
C PRO A 407 4.87 38.41 6.31
N ASP A 408 4.52 37.12 6.33
CA ASP A 408 4.37 36.32 7.56
C ASP A 408 5.61 35.47 7.90
N ARG A 409 6.42 35.04 6.92
CA ARG A 409 7.57 34.14 7.16
C ARG A 409 8.81 34.82 7.75
N ARG A 410 8.79 36.15 7.91
CA ARG A 410 9.94 36.97 8.33
C ARG A 410 10.20 36.95 9.83
N ARG A 411 11.36 36.41 10.26
CA ARG A 411 12.02 36.79 11.52
C ARG A 411 13.56 36.80 11.51
N GLU A 412 14.18 37.16 10.38
CA GLU A 412 15.62 37.45 10.41
C GLU A 412 15.91 38.76 11.18
N LYS A 413 16.87 38.72 12.11
CA LYS A 413 17.29 39.88 12.90
C LYS A 413 18.17 40.83 12.06
N GLY A 414 17.59 41.94 11.61
CA GLY A 414 18.35 43.08 11.06
C GLY A 414 17.99 43.51 9.64
N ILE A 415 17.03 42.85 8.99
CA ILE A 415 16.54 43.23 7.65
C ILE A 415 15.28 44.10 7.79
N GLU A 416 15.15 45.12 6.93
CA GLU A 416 14.01 46.04 6.93
C GLU A 416 12.68 45.36 6.55
N ARG A 417 11.58 45.90 7.06
CA ARG A 417 10.22 45.53 6.63
C ARG A 417 9.98 46.01 5.20
N GLY A 418 9.85 45.09 4.25
CA GLY A 418 9.52 45.37 2.86
C GLY A 418 10.20 44.40 1.90
N VAL A 419 11.52 44.26 1.98
CA VAL A 419 12.31 43.42 1.05
C VAL A 419 12.37 41.97 1.55
N ASN A 420 11.94 40.99 0.75
CA ASN A 420 12.22 39.57 1.00
C ASN A 420 13.46 39.18 0.20
N PRO A 421 14.61 38.86 0.83
CA PRO A 421 15.83 38.55 0.09
C PRO A 421 15.86 37.14 -0.51
N LEU A 422 15.04 36.21 0.01
CA LEU A 422 15.12 34.77 -0.26
C LEU A 422 13.72 34.11 -0.17
N PRO A 423 12.82 34.33 -1.16
CA PRO A 423 11.54 33.61 -1.22
C PRO A 423 11.76 32.10 -1.39
N GLY A 424 11.00 31.29 -0.65
CA GLY A 424 11.06 29.81 -0.70
C GLY A 424 12.46 29.22 -0.48
N VAL A 425 13.12 28.90 -1.60
CA VAL A 425 14.37 28.13 -1.73
C VAL A 425 15.48 28.56 -0.77
N GLY A 426 15.79 29.86 -0.68
CA GLY A 426 16.90 30.30 0.17
C GLY A 426 16.69 30.04 1.67
N MET A 427 15.44 29.94 2.13
CA MET A 427 15.10 29.48 3.49
C MET A 427 15.08 27.95 3.61
N HIS A 428 14.90 27.24 2.50
CA HIS A 428 14.76 25.78 2.42
C HIS A 428 16.09 25.02 2.24
N ASP A 429 17.12 25.64 1.68
CA ASP A 429 18.38 25.01 1.29
C ASP A 429 19.26 24.59 2.47
N ASN A 430 19.41 25.47 3.45
CA ASN A 430 20.35 25.28 4.55
C ASN A 430 19.77 24.49 5.73
N HIS A 431 18.56 23.91 5.60
CA HIS A 431 17.78 23.40 6.74
C HIS A 431 17.44 21.91 6.68
N ARG A 432 18.30 21.11 7.33
CA ARG A 432 18.07 19.69 7.61
C ARG A 432 17.03 19.53 8.73
N VAL A 433 15.99 18.72 8.48
CA VAL A 433 14.95 18.41 9.47
C VAL A 433 15.55 17.81 10.75
N ARG A 434 15.08 18.27 11.92
CA ARG A 434 15.64 17.90 13.23
C ARG A 434 15.42 16.40 13.48
N ARG A 435 16.50 15.67 13.77
CA ARG A 435 16.55 14.20 13.67
C ARG A 435 15.75 13.50 14.77
N GLY A 436 14.82 12.62 14.37
CA GLY A 436 14.29 11.56 15.25
C GLY A 436 15.36 10.52 15.60
N ASN A 437 15.07 9.63 16.55
CA ASN A 437 16.02 8.58 16.95
C ASN A 437 16.30 7.60 15.79
N ASP A 438 15.28 7.27 15.00
CA ASP A 438 15.34 6.32 13.87
C ASP A 438 16.32 6.77 12.78
N ALA A 439 16.57 8.08 12.67
CA ALA A 439 17.54 8.68 11.75
C ALA A 439 18.99 8.61 12.27
N LYS A 440 19.22 8.15 13.50
CA LYS A 440 20.56 7.83 14.04
C LYS A 440 21.00 6.42 13.66
N THR A 441 20.05 5.52 13.40
CA THR A 441 20.30 4.11 13.03
C THR A 441 20.12 3.86 11.53
N THR A 442 19.07 4.40 10.91
CA THR A 442 18.74 4.12 9.49
C THR A 442 19.14 5.25 8.52
N GLY A 443 19.68 6.35 9.03
CA GLY A 443 20.01 7.56 8.26
C GLY A 443 18.81 8.48 7.99
N PRO A 444 19.04 9.67 7.40
CA PRO A 444 18.00 10.63 7.08
C PRO A 444 17.15 10.21 5.86
N ALA A 445 16.03 10.90 5.63
CA ALA A 445 15.03 10.50 4.63
C ALA A 445 15.58 10.43 3.20
N ASP A 446 16.45 11.38 2.83
CA ASP A 446 17.17 11.47 1.56
C ASP A 446 18.08 10.24 1.32
N VAL A 447 18.92 9.88 2.29
CA VAL A 447 19.74 8.66 2.24
C VAL A 447 18.89 7.40 2.12
N ARG A 448 17.74 7.32 2.80
CA ARG A 448 16.85 6.17 2.71
C ARG A 448 16.10 6.10 1.37
N ALA A 449 15.69 7.23 0.80
CA ALA A 449 15.12 7.32 -0.55
C ALA A 449 16.15 6.91 -1.63
N ARG A 450 17.44 7.25 -1.45
CA ARG A 450 18.53 6.78 -2.31
C ARG A 450 18.80 5.28 -2.15
N ARG A 451 18.80 4.74 -0.92
CA ARG A 451 18.90 3.28 -0.67
C ARG A 451 17.76 2.53 -1.36
N TYR A 452 16.54 3.05 -1.31
CA TYR A 452 15.38 2.54 -2.05
C TYR A 452 15.59 2.59 -3.57
N LEU A 453 16.03 3.72 -4.12
CA LEU A 453 16.29 3.86 -5.56
C LEU A 453 17.29 2.81 -6.06
N VAL A 454 18.41 2.66 -5.35
CA VAL A 454 19.44 1.67 -5.74
C VAL A 454 18.86 0.26 -5.69
N ALA A 455 18.14 -0.12 -4.63
CA ALA A 455 17.47 -1.42 -4.53
C ALA A 455 16.45 -1.66 -5.65
N GLN A 456 15.77 -0.61 -6.14
CA GLN A 456 14.84 -0.69 -7.27
C GLN A 456 15.50 -0.87 -8.64
N GLU A 457 16.76 -0.47 -8.81
CA GLU A 457 17.46 -0.54 -10.10
C GLU A 457 18.21 -1.86 -10.32
N ILE A 458 18.86 -2.38 -9.28
CA ILE A 458 19.67 -3.61 -9.36
C ILE A 458 19.01 -4.84 -8.74
N GLY A 459 17.89 -4.65 -8.03
CA GLY A 459 17.14 -5.70 -7.34
C GLY A 459 17.68 -6.09 -5.96
N PRO A 460 16.88 -6.82 -5.16
CA PRO A 460 17.24 -7.17 -3.78
C PRO A 460 18.44 -8.13 -3.70
N ASP A 461 18.58 -9.04 -4.66
CA ASP A 461 19.57 -10.11 -4.67
C ASP A 461 20.94 -9.71 -5.27
N ALA A 462 21.14 -8.42 -5.58
CA ALA A 462 22.38 -7.91 -6.18
C ALA A 462 23.64 -8.19 -5.31
N SER A 463 24.83 -8.14 -5.91
CA SER A 463 26.09 -8.25 -5.17
C SER A 463 26.42 -6.95 -4.42
N LYS A 464 27.46 -6.97 -3.56
CA LYS A 464 27.94 -5.74 -2.92
C LYS A 464 28.52 -4.77 -3.95
N GLU A 465 29.28 -5.28 -4.90
CA GLU A 465 29.95 -4.54 -5.96
C GLU A 465 28.92 -3.88 -6.89
N ALA A 466 27.81 -4.55 -7.17
CA ALA A 466 26.69 -3.97 -7.92
C ALA A 466 25.98 -2.84 -7.14
N ARG A 467 25.81 -2.97 -5.81
CA ARG A 467 25.28 -1.91 -4.95
C ARG A 467 26.22 -0.71 -4.90
N ASP A 468 27.50 -0.95 -4.59
CA ASP A 468 28.52 0.10 -4.49
C ASP A 468 28.65 0.84 -5.84
N LYS A 469 28.68 0.14 -6.99
CA LYS A 469 28.65 0.77 -8.32
C LYS A 469 27.37 1.56 -8.61
N ALA A 470 26.18 1.05 -8.30
CA ALA A 470 24.94 1.79 -8.50
C ALA A 470 24.86 3.04 -7.61
N HIS A 471 25.50 3.00 -6.44
CA HIS A 471 25.73 4.19 -5.63
C HIS A 471 26.69 5.18 -6.32
N GLU A 472 27.83 4.74 -6.87
CA GLU A 472 28.78 5.59 -7.62
C GLU A 472 28.15 6.24 -8.86
N ASP A 473 27.41 5.47 -9.67
CA ASP A 473 26.71 5.98 -10.87
C ASP A 473 25.66 7.02 -10.51
N PHE A 474 24.95 6.85 -9.38
CA PHE A 474 24.07 7.87 -8.82
C PHE A 474 24.85 9.10 -8.35
N ASP A 475 25.97 8.93 -7.63
CA ASP A 475 26.77 10.06 -7.13
C ASP A 475 27.36 10.90 -8.26
N LYS A 476 27.64 10.29 -9.43
CA LYS A 476 28.02 11.06 -10.62
C LYS A 476 26.88 11.99 -11.07
N ILE A 477 25.70 11.43 -11.41
CA ILE A 477 24.53 12.21 -11.86
C ILE A 477 24.12 13.24 -10.79
N TRP A 478 24.23 12.88 -9.51
CA TRP A 478 24.02 13.83 -8.42
C TRP A 478 25.01 14.99 -8.49
N ASN A 479 26.32 14.74 -8.57
CA ASN A 479 27.31 15.83 -8.59
C ASN A 479 27.23 16.70 -9.86
N ASP A 480 26.81 16.13 -10.99
CA ASP A 480 26.63 16.85 -12.26
C ASP A 480 25.40 17.79 -12.22
N HIS A 481 24.31 17.42 -11.53
CA HIS A 481 23.04 18.19 -11.52
C HIS A 481 22.68 18.87 -10.18
N LYS A 482 23.38 18.59 -9.07
CA LYS A 482 23.04 19.06 -7.70
C LYS A 482 23.03 20.58 -7.49
N ASP A 483 23.59 21.36 -8.41
CA ASP A 483 23.60 22.83 -8.35
C ASP A 483 22.77 23.47 -9.49
N GLY A 484 22.11 22.66 -10.33
CA GLY A 484 21.32 23.10 -11.48
C GLY A 484 19.81 23.12 -11.26
N ASP A 485 19.04 23.39 -12.31
CA ASP A 485 17.59 23.59 -12.23
C ASP A 485 16.82 22.33 -11.79
N LEU A 486 17.33 21.14 -12.12
CA LEU A 486 16.86 19.84 -11.63
C LEU A 486 17.48 19.44 -10.28
N ARG A 487 17.83 20.38 -9.39
CA ARG A 487 18.27 20.04 -8.02
C ARG A 487 17.08 19.50 -7.20
N PRO A 488 17.14 18.27 -6.65
CA PRO A 488 16.00 17.67 -5.95
C PRO A 488 16.06 17.81 -4.42
N ASP A 489 14.90 17.78 -3.76
CA ASP A 489 14.73 17.73 -2.30
C ASP A 489 13.97 16.47 -1.87
N MET A 490 14.73 15.44 -1.46
CA MET A 490 14.20 14.21 -0.86
C MET A 490 14.24 14.22 0.68
N SER A 491 14.37 15.39 1.29
CA SER A 491 14.36 15.53 2.75
C SER A 491 12.98 15.26 3.36
N GLY A 492 12.95 15.11 4.68
CA GLY A 492 11.75 14.78 5.46
C GLY A 492 10.67 15.87 5.55
N LYS A 493 10.78 16.98 4.81
CA LYS A 493 9.75 18.02 4.73
C LYS A 493 8.43 17.46 4.17
N ASN A 494 7.30 18.08 4.52
CA ASN A 494 6.05 18.02 3.76
C ASN A 494 6.13 19.03 2.61
N TYR A 495 5.56 18.71 1.45
CA TYR A 495 5.23 19.69 0.41
C TYR A 495 3.70 19.84 0.32
N ALA A 496 3.24 21.06 0.06
CA ALA A 496 1.84 21.36 -0.19
C ALA A 496 1.69 22.27 -1.41
N VAL A 497 0.53 22.20 -2.04
CA VAL A 497 0.17 22.98 -3.23
C VAL A 497 -1.22 23.57 -3.02
N LEU A 498 -1.37 24.87 -3.25
CA LEU A 498 -2.64 25.58 -3.23
C LEU A 498 -3.05 25.90 -4.68
N GLU A 499 -4.23 25.46 -5.10
CA GLU A 499 -4.84 25.85 -6.37
C GLU A 499 -5.56 27.18 -6.20
N VAL A 500 -5.01 28.22 -6.84
CA VAL A 500 -5.50 29.60 -6.78
C VAL A 500 -6.09 29.97 -8.14
N HIS A 501 -7.35 30.40 -8.14
CA HIS A 501 -8.07 30.83 -9.33
C HIS A 501 -7.99 32.37 -9.42
N GLU A 502 -7.35 32.90 -10.46
CA GLU A 502 -7.34 34.34 -10.77
C GLU A 502 -8.45 34.69 -11.77
N LYS A 503 -9.16 35.81 -11.54
CA LYS A 503 -10.15 36.38 -12.47
C LYS A 503 -9.50 37.37 -13.43
N VAL A 504 -9.23 36.90 -14.64
CA VAL A 504 -8.62 37.67 -15.74
C VAL A 504 -9.74 38.08 -16.71
N GLY A 505 -10.47 39.14 -16.36
CA GLY A 505 -11.72 39.51 -17.02
C GLY A 505 -12.79 38.43 -16.84
N ASP A 506 -13.47 38.04 -17.92
CA ASP A 506 -14.47 36.95 -17.90
C ASP A 506 -13.86 35.54 -17.77
N LYS A 507 -12.53 35.42 -17.81
CA LYS A 507 -11.81 34.15 -17.72
C LYS A 507 -11.34 33.86 -16.29
N THR A 508 -11.13 32.57 -16.01
CA THR A 508 -10.43 32.12 -14.81
C THR A 508 -9.14 31.46 -15.23
N GLU A 509 -8.01 31.94 -14.71
CA GLU A 509 -6.71 31.27 -14.85
C GLU A 509 -6.37 30.54 -13.55
N VAL A 510 -5.66 29.42 -13.64
CA VAL A 510 -5.38 28.52 -12.51
C VAL A 510 -3.88 28.45 -12.26
N HIS A 511 -3.50 28.89 -11.07
CA HIS A 511 -2.13 28.97 -10.59
C HIS A 511 -1.94 27.93 -9.47
N TYR A 512 -0.75 27.33 -9.43
CA TYR A 512 -0.37 26.44 -8.35
C TYR A 512 0.71 27.08 -7.50
N VAL A 513 0.37 27.44 -6.25
CA VAL A 513 1.30 28.06 -5.30
C VAL A 513 1.79 27.00 -4.34
N ILE A 514 3.10 26.87 -4.20
CA ILE A 514 3.76 25.74 -3.54
C ILE A 514 4.45 26.21 -2.26
N ASP A 515 4.48 25.34 -1.26
CA ASP A 515 5.29 25.55 -0.07
C ASP A 515 5.79 24.22 0.53
N SER A 516 6.87 24.28 1.31
CA SER A 516 7.39 23.14 2.08
C SER A 516 7.60 23.49 3.56
N SER A 517 7.38 22.51 4.44
CA SER A 517 7.49 22.69 5.89
C SER A 517 8.92 23.06 6.33
N ILE A 518 9.09 24.06 7.21
CA ILE A 518 10.40 24.51 7.70
C ILE A 518 10.65 23.95 9.13
N PRO A 519 11.75 23.20 9.37
CA PRO A 519 12.13 22.75 10.71
C PRO A 519 12.71 23.91 11.54
N THR A 520 12.64 23.82 12.88
CA THR A 520 13.15 24.87 13.77
C THR A 520 14.64 25.18 13.50
N GLY A 521 14.93 26.40 13.07
CA GLY A 521 16.28 26.89 12.77
C GLY A 521 16.85 27.77 13.87
N ALA A 522 18.05 28.31 13.63
CA ALA A 522 18.59 29.41 14.45
C ALA A 522 17.93 30.76 14.13
N ASN A 523 17.52 30.95 12.86
CA ASN A 523 16.98 32.21 12.34
C ASN A 523 15.46 32.14 12.03
N TYR A 524 14.86 30.94 12.06
CA TYR A 524 13.48 30.69 11.65
C TYR A 524 12.71 29.90 12.69
N HIS A 525 11.45 30.30 12.94
CA HIS A 525 10.50 29.47 13.67
C HIS A 525 10.17 28.21 12.85
N GLN A 526 9.75 27.15 13.54
CA GLN A 526 9.14 26.02 12.83
C GLN A 526 7.80 26.48 12.26
N ASP A 527 7.53 26.17 10.99
CA ASP A 527 6.21 26.30 10.40
C ASP A 527 5.89 25.12 9.50
N HIS A 528 4.59 24.85 9.34
CA HIS A 528 4.09 23.85 8.41
C HIS A 528 3.63 24.54 7.13
N SER A 529 3.60 23.80 6.02
CA SER A 529 3.28 24.33 4.70
C SER A 529 1.81 24.77 4.60
N GLU A 530 0.90 23.99 5.19
CA GLU A 530 -0.54 24.21 5.12
C GLU A 530 -1.00 25.53 5.77
N PRO A 531 -0.55 25.89 7.00
CA PRO A 531 -0.96 27.13 7.62
C PRO A 531 -0.24 28.36 7.06
N HIS A 532 0.95 28.17 6.47
CA HIS A 532 1.67 29.27 5.83
C HIS A 532 1.03 29.66 4.50
N LEU A 533 0.71 28.68 3.64
CA LEU A 533 -0.13 28.89 2.44
C LEU A 533 -1.48 29.54 2.80
N GLY A 534 -2.12 29.09 3.90
CA GLY A 534 -3.39 29.65 4.37
C GLY A 534 -3.29 31.12 4.81
N GLU A 535 -2.30 31.48 5.63
CA GLU A 535 -2.14 32.87 6.09
C GLU A 535 -1.70 33.83 4.97
N TRP A 536 -0.89 33.35 4.02
CA TRP A 536 -0.57 34.10 2.80
C TRP A 536 -1.82 34.34 1.96
N MET A 537 -2.60 33.29 1.69
CA MET A 537 -3.81 33.38 0.85
C MET A 537 -4.87 34.30 1.45
N ARG A 538 -5.05 34.30 2.78
CA ARG A 538 -5.93 35.25 3.48
C ARG A 538 -5.52 36.71 3.25
N GLN A 539 -4.21 36.99 3.21
CA GLN A 539 -3.69 38.34 2.97
C GLN A 539 -3.83 38.73 1.49
N VAL A 540 -3.70 37.79 0.56
CA VAL A 540 -4.05 37.97 -0.86
C VAL A 540 -5.55 38.28 -1.04
N GLU A 541 -6.43 37.48 -0.44
CA GLU A 541 -7.89 37.65 -0.52
C GLU A 541 -8.36 38.97 0.12
N ALA A 542 -7.63 39.49 1.11
CA ALA A 542 -7.87 40.81 1.70
C ALA A 542 -7.29 41.98 0.86
N ALA A 543 -6.16 41.77 0.17
CA ALA A 543 -5.49 42.80 -0.63
C ALA A 543 -6.10 42.99 -2.03
N GLU A 544 -6.55 41.91 -2.67
CA GLU A 544 -7.19 41.93 -4.00
C GLU A 544 -8.55 41.17 -3.97
N PRO A 545 -9.58 41.70 -3.26
CA PRO A 545 -10.83 40.97 -2.98
C PRO A 545 -11.57 40.53 -4.25
N GLY A 546 -11.92 39.25 -4.30
CA GLY A 546 -12.69 38.65 -5.39
C GLY A 546 -11.92 38.42 -6.70
N LYS A 547 -10.69 38.92 -6.82
CA LYS A 547 -9.81 38.62 -7.96
C LYS A 547 -9.17 37.24 -7.84
N TYR A 548 -8.74 36.86 -6.63
CA TYR A 548 -8.21 35.54 -6.34
C TYR A 548 -9.10 34.77 -5.36
N LYS A 549 -9.16 33.44 -5.50
CA LYS A 549 -9.74 32.52 -4.52
C LYS A 549 -8.93 31.22 -4.48
N ALA A 550 -8.61 30.72 -3.28
CA ALA A 550 -8.17 29.34 -3.14
C ALA A 550 -9.33 28.35 -3.31
N VAL A 551 -9.13 27.30 -4.11
CA VAL A 551 -10.16 26.31 -4.44
C VAL A 551 -9.78 24.90 -3.97
N ARG A 552 -8.48 24.58 -4.00
CA ARG A 552 -7.96 23.28 -3.52
C ARG A 552 -6.65 23.43 -2.76
N LEU A 553 -6.40 22.54 -1.81
CA LEU A 553 -5.12 22.36 -1.11
C LEU A 553 -4.72 20.88 -1.20
N PHE A 554 -3.63 20.57 -1.90
CA PHE A 554 -2.99 19.26 -1.87
C PHE A 554 -1.83 19.26 -0.87
N THR A 555 -1.60 18.12 -0.22
CA THR A 555 -0.56 17.92 0.79
C THR A 555 0.03 16.51 0.66
N GLU A 556 1.37 16.33 0.73
CA GLU A 556 1.93 14.97 0.59
C GLU A 556 1.53 14.09 1.77
N PHE A 557 1.65 14.64 2.98
CA PHE A 557 0.99 14.13 4.18
C PHE A 557 -0.39 14.73 4.34
N GLU A 558 -1.35 13.95 4.84
CA GLU A 558 -2.55 14.52 5.44
C GLU A 558 -2.18 15.59 6.49
N PRO A 559 -2.92 16.72 6.56
CA PRO A 559 -2.74 17.74 7.59
C PRO A 559 -2.68 17.16 9.01
N CYS A 560 -1.70 17.61 9.79
CA CYS A 560 -1.43 17.05 11.11
C CYS A 560 -2.52 17.37 12.16
N GLY A 561 -2.72 16.45 13.10
CA GLY A 561 -3.73 16.54 14.17
C GLY A 561 -3.24 17.18 15.49
N ASN A 562 -4.08 17.11 16.52
CA ASN A 562 -3.86 17.71 17.84
C ASN A 562 -2.84 16.96 18.72
N VAL A 563 -2.63 15.66 18.51
CA VAL A 563 -1.66 14.80 19.23
C VAL A 563 -0.31 14.77 18.52
N THR A 564 -0.31 14.90 17.19
CA THR A 564 0.87 14.62 16.34
C THR A 564 1.43 15.86 15.62
N GLY A 565 0.76 17.00 15.72
CA GLY A 565 1.29 18.31 15.30
C GLY A 565 2.46 18.79 16.16
N THR A 566 3.69 18.60 15.68
CA THR A 566 4.92 19.13 16.30
C THR A 566 4.85 20.64 16.52
N GLY A 567 5.37 21.15 17.63
CA GLY A 567 5.48 22.59 17.88
C GLY A 567 4.16 23.32 18.11
N GLY A 568 3.03 22.61 18.10
CA GLY A 568 1.68 23.19 18.23
C GLY A 568 0.95 23.45 16.91
N SER A 569 1.57 23.13 15.75
CA SER A 569 1.11 23.57 14.43
C SER A 569 -0.29 23.10 13.99
N ASN A 570 -0.72 21.89 14.42
CA ASN A 570 -2.07 21.29 14.22
C ASN A 570 -2.82 21.80 12.98
N CYS A 571 -2.38 21.38 11.80
CA CYS A 571 -2.83 21.94 10.53
C CYS A 571 -4.33 21.68 10.28
N SER A 572 -4.86 20.55 10.74
CA SER A 572 -6.29 20.23 10.62
C SER A 572 -7.17 21.19 11.43
N ASP A 573 -6.72 21.62 12.61
CA ASP A 573 -7.41 22.62 13.41
C ASP A 573 -7.31 24.02 12.80
N TYR A 574 -6.12 24.40 12.31
CA TYR A 574 -5.92 25.67 11.61
C TYR A 574 -6.86 25.79 10.40
N LEU A 575 -6.92 24.76 9.56
CA LEU A 575 -7.80 24.73 8.38
C LEU A 575 -9.27 24.79 8.80
N SER A 576 -9.68 24.02 9.83
CA SER A 576 -11.07 23.97 10.31
C SER A 576 -11.60 25.27 10.94
N HIS A 577 -10.75 26.06 11.60
CA HIS A 577 -11.19 27.22 12.40
C HIS A 577 -10.56 28.55 11.97
N ASP A 578 -9.26 28.56 11.67
CA ASP A 578 -8.48 29.78 11.53
C ASP A 578 -8.35 30.24 10.06
N ARG A 579 -8.42 29.34 9.07
CA ARG A 579 -8.36 29.71 7.64
C ARG A 579 -9.54 30.62 7.23
N GLU A 580 -10.72 30.39 7.80
CA GLU A 580 -11.95 31.14 7.48
C GLU A 580 -12.39 32.12 8.58
N ARG A 581 -11.54 32.37 9.59
CA ARG A 581 -11.84 33.33 10.67
C ARG A 581 -12.04 34.76 10.15
N ASP A 582 -12.75 35.59 10.90
CA ASP A 582 -12.92 37.01 10.58
C ASP A 582 -11.58 37.76 10.41
N SER A 583 -11.57 38.84 9.63
CA SER A 583 -10.36 39.62 9.34
C SER A 583 -9.74 40.30 10.56
N GLY A 584 -10.52 40.52 11.64
CA GLY A 584 -10.02 41.02 12.93
C GLY A 584 -9.54 39.94 13.90
N SER A 585 -9.79 38.66 13.61
CA SER A 585 -9.51 37.55 14.53
C SER A 585 -8.06 37.07 14.44
N SER A 586 -7.42 36.84 15.59
CA SER A 586 -6.08 36.27 15.67
C SER A 586 -6.09 34.76 15.41
N ARG A 587 -5.09 34.26 14.69
CA ARG A 587 -4.84 32.81 14.53
C ARG A 587 -4.43 32.22 15.88
N ALA A 588 -5.00 31.08 16.25
CA ALA A 588 -4.56 30.30 17.40
C ALA A 588 -3.27 29.54 17.05
N ARG A 589 -2.16 29.86 17.72
CA ARG A 589 -0.82 29.34 17.37
C ARG A 589 -0.28 28.32 18.38
N ASN A 590 -0.78 28.31 19.62
CA ASN A 590 -0.43 27.30 20.64
C ASN A 590 -1.66 26.45 21.05
N LYS A 591 -1.56 25.62 22.10
CA LYS A 591 -2.67 24.76 22.58
C LYS A 591 -3.72 25.59 23.34
N ASP A 592 -3.26 26.41 24.26
CA ASP A 592 -4.07 27.25 25.13
C ASP A 592 -4.93 28.24 24.30
N ASP A 593 -4.37 28.81 23.21
CA ASP A 593 -5.13 29.63 22.26
C ASP A 593 -6.34 28.90 21.66
N ARG A 594 -6.22 27.58 21.44
CA ARG A 594 -7.24 26.73 20.81
C ARG A 594 -8.30 26.28 21.82
N GLU A 595 -7.87 25.97 23.04
CA GLU A 595 -8.78 25.61 24.15
C GLU A 595 -9.53 26.82 24.73
N ASN A 596 -9.04 28.05 24.51
CA ASN A 596 -9.71 29.29 24.90
C ASN A 596 -10.37 30.02 23.70
N ARG A 597 -10.65 29.34 22.58
CA ARG A 597 -11.49 29.91 21.50
C ARG A 597 -12.90 30.21 22.04
N PRO A 598 -13.63 31.19 21.44
CA PRO A 598 -15.03 31.41 21.75
C PRO A 598 -15.86 30.12 21.55
N PRO A 599 -16.76 29.74 22.47
CA PRO A 599 -17.52 28.49 22.37
C PRO A 599 -18.33 28.36 21.10
N GLU A 600 -18.76 29.47 20.50
CA GLU A 600 -19.47 29.51 19.22
C GLU A 600 -18.59 28.95 18.10
N VAL A 601 -17.33 29.38 18.03
CA VAL A 601 -16.32 28.98 17.03
C VAL A 601 -15.85 27.54 17.28
N GLN A 602 -15.69 27.15 18.55
CA GLN A 602 -15.24 25.81 18.92
C GLN A 602 -16.30 24.73 18.63
N ASN A 603 -17.58 25.01 18.89
CA ASN A 603 -18.66 24.05 18.66
C ASN A 603 -19.24 24.10 17.23
N ASN A 604 -19.11 25.24 16.54
CA ASN A 604 -19.59 25.41 15.16
C ASN A 604 -18.47 25.98 14.26
N PRO A 605 -17.41 25.21 13.99
CA PRO A 605 -16.33 25.64 13.11
C PRO A 605 -16.86 25.95 11.69
N PRO A 606 -16.32 26.99 11.02
CA PRO A 606 -16.72 27.37 9.66
C PRO A 606 -16.74 26.21 8.67
N LYS A 607 -17.66 26.26 7.72
CA LYS A 607 -17.62 25.39 6.53
C LYS A 607 -16.87 26.13 5.43
N SER A 608 -16.00 25.43 4.70
CA SER A 608 -15.26 25.99 3.56
C SER A 608 -15.55 25.24 2.27
N ASP A 609 -15.54 25.98 1.16
CA ASP A 609 -15.50 25.43 -0.20
C ASP A 609 -14.14 24.79 -0.53
N LEU A 610 -13.08 25.12 0.24
CA LEU A 610 -11.73 24.64 0.00
C LEU A 610 -11.69 23.11 0.06
N ARG A 611 -11.40 22.47 -1.08
CA ARG A 611 -11.20 21.02 -1.12
C ARG A 611 -9.79 20.70 -0.64
N ILE A 612 -9.66 19.73 0.25
CA ILE A 612 -8.38 19.30 0.79
C ILE A 612 -8.11 17.88 0.31
N SER A 613 -6.94 17.66 -0.27
CA SER A 613 -6.50 16.35 -0.72
C SER A 613 -5.11 16.02 -0.21
N TYR A 614 -4.85 14.73 0.02
CA TYR A 614 -3.56 14.29 0.54
C TYR A 614 -3.06 12.99 -0.07
N GLY A 615 -1.74 12.81 -0.12
CA GLY A 615 -1.12 11.58 -0.62
C GLY A 615 -1.19 10.43 0.38
N ILE A 616 -0.54 10.60 1.53
CA ILE A 616 -0.33 9.55 2.54
C ILE A 616 -0.88 10.01 3.90
N GLY A 617 -1.68 9.15 4.55
CA GLY A 617 -2.32 9.45 5.84
C GLY A 617 -1.33 9.80 6.96
N TYR A 618 -1.77 10.62 7.93
CA TYR A 618 -0.84 11.13 8.93
C TYR A 618 -0.43 10.09 9.98
N ARG A 619 0.64 10.41 10.69
CA ARG A 619 1.45 9.43 11.42
C ARG A 619 1.08 9.35 12.88
N ARG A 620 0.76 8.12 13.33
CA ARG A 620 0.46 7.67 14.71
C ARG A 620 -1.02 7.64 15.07
N GLY A 621 -1.83 8.60 14.66
CA GLY A 621 -3.28 8.65 14.97
C GLY A 621 -3.62 8.70 16.46
N ASP A 622 -4.91 8.61 16.77
CA ASP A 622 -5.38 8.45 18.15
C ASP A 622 -5.43 6.96 18.58
N ARG A 623 -5.71 6.72 19.85
CA ARG A 623 -5.76 5.40 20.49
C ARG A 623 -6.90 4.55 19.93
N PHE A 624 -6.72 3.23 19.93
CA PHE A 624 -7.72 2.24 19.50
C PHE A 624 -8.83 2.01 20.54
N GLY A 625 -8.72 2.63 21.72
CA GLY A 625 -9.68 2.52 22.81
C GLY A 625 -9.21 1.61 23.95
N TYR A 626 -8.16 0.80 23.75
CA TYR A 626 -7.71 -0.18 24.75
C TYR A 626 -7.49 0.45 26.15
N GLU A 627 -6.80 1.59 26.26
CA GLU A 627 -6.58 2.28 27.55
C GLU A 627 -7.90 2.81 28.16
N ALA A 628 -8.91 3.13 27.34
CA ALA A 628 -10.21 3.60 27.79
C ALA A 628 -11.11 2.44 28.23
N ASP A 629 -11.19 1.35 27.45
CA ASP A 629 -11.92 0.13 27.81
C ASP A 629 -11.37 -0.47 29.11
N ALA A 630 -10.04 -0.57 29.22
CA ALA A 630 -9.37 -1.01 30.44
C ALA A 630 -9.61 -0.05 31.62
N ALA A 631 -9.85 1.24 31.39
CA ALA A 631 -10.17 2.19 32.46
C ALA A 631 -11.66 2.13 32.88
N ALA A 632 -12.55 1.70 31.98
CA ALA A 632 -13.99 1.58 32.21
C ALA A 632 -14.42 0.22 32.78
N ALA A 633 -13.63 -0.84 32.57
CA ALA A 633 -13.90 -2.18 33.09
C ALA A 633 -13.89 -2.26 34.63
N GLU A 634 -14.59 -3.27 35.18
CA GLU A 634 -14.60 -3.58 36.61
C GLU A 634 -13.42 -4.47 37.02
N TYR A 635 -12.86 -4.23 38.20
CA TYR A 635 -11.73 -4.97 38.78
C TYR A 635 -11.94 -5.18 40.28
N ALA A 636 -11.41 -6.27 40.82
CA ALA A 636 -11.50 -6.55 42.26
C ALA A 636 -10.67 -5.56 43.11
N THR A 637 -9.59 -5.00 42.56
CA THR A 637 -8.74 -4.01 43.22
C THR A 637 -8.30 -2.89 42.27
N ALA A 638 -7.95 -1.73 42.85
CA ALA A 638 -7.33 -0.62 42.11
C ALA A 638 -5.96 -1.00 41.51
N ALA A 639 -5.21 -1.92 42.14
CA ALA A 639 -3.91 -2.35 41.64
C ALA A 639 -4.02 -3.17 40.34
N GLU A 640 -5.06 -4.01 40.22
CA GLU A 640 -5.36 -4.74 38.97
C GLU A 640 -5.82 -3.78 37.87
N ARG A 641 -6.67 -2.80 38.20
CA ARG A 641 -7.09 -1.75 37.27
C ARG A 641 -5.89 -0.96 36.74
N ASP A 642 -5.02 -0.47 37.62
CA ASP A 642 -3.82 0.28 37.24
C ASP A 642 -2.85 -0.57 36.40
N ALA A 643 -2.74 -1.87 36.67
CA ALA A 643 -1.94 -2.79 35.85
C ALA A 643 -2.55 -3.00 34.46
N ALA A 644 -3.87 -3.23 34.37
CA ALA A 644 -4.58 -3.45 33.12
C ALA A 644 -4.58 -2.19 32.23
N VAL A 645 -4.90 -1.02 32.78
CA VAL A 645 -4.82 0.28 32.08
C VAL A 645 -3.40 0.53 31.57
N LYS A 646 -2.37 0.21 32.38
CA LYS A 646 -0.97 0.35 31.98
C LYS A 646 -0.57 -0.60 30.84
N GLU A 647 -1.10 -1.82 30.81
CA GLU A 647 -0.83 -2.78 29.72
C GLU A 647 -1.57 -2.42 28.44
N ALA A 648 -2.85 -2.05 28.55
CA ALA A 648 -3.67 -1.57 27.45
C ALA A 648 -3.07 -0.30 26.81
N ARG A 649 -2.53 0.62 27.62
CA ARG A 649 -1.72 1.75 27.18
C ARG A 649 -0.46 1.33 26.40
N LYS A 650 0.15 0.17 26.68
CA LYS A 650 1.25 -0.34 25.84
C LYS A 650 0.71 -0.79 24.48
N MET A 651 -0.42 -1.51 24.44
CA MET A 651 -1.04 -1.94 23.19
C MET A 651 -1.39 -0.74 22.30
N ASP A 652 -2.04 0.29 22.86
CA ASP A 652 -2.30 1.59 22.22
C ASP A 652 -1.04 2.33 21.74
N ASN A 653 0.15 2.06 22.29
CA ASN A 653 1.39 2.66 21.79
C ASN A 653 2.13 1.74 20.82
N ALA A 654 2.01 0.42 20.94
CA ALA A 654 2.58 -0.55 20.02
C ALA A 654 1.92 -0.43 18.64
N GLU A 655 0.59 -0.42 18.59
CA GLU A 655 -0.16 -0.39 17.34
C GLU A 655 -0.01 0.95 16.60
N ARG A 656 -0.03 2.06 17.36
CA ARG A 656 0.29 3.39 16.83
C ARG A 656 1.73 3.56 16.37
N ASN A 657 2.67 2.76 16.90
CA ASN A 657 4.03 2.69 16.36
C ASN A 657 4.09 1.80 15.11
N ARG A 658 3.29 0.73 15.00
CA ARG A 658 3.19 -0.16 13.84
C ARG A 658 2.68 0.58 12.61
N VAL A 659 1.52 1.22 12.71
CA VAL A 659 0.94 2.04 11.62
C VAL A 659 1.80 3.28 11.31
N LYS A 660 2.46 3.88 12.31
CA LYS A 660 3.50 4.89 12.05
C LYS A 660 4.65 4.33 11.23
N ALA A 661 5.10 3.09 11.46
CA ALA A 661 6.20 2.49 10.69
C ALA A 661 5.82 2.31 9.21
N ILE A 662 4.62 1.83 8.91
CA ILE A 662 4.09 1.69 7.54
C ILE A 662 4.06 3.05 6.81
N THR A 663 3.46 4.07 7.45
CA THR A 663 3.41 5.45 6.93
C THR A 663 4.77 6.18 6.97
N ASP A 664 5.76 5.65 7.71
CA ASP A 664 7.17 6.05 7.60
C ASP A 664 7.86 5.45 6.38
N GLU A 665 7.70 4.14 6.17
CA GLU A 665 8.32 3.41 5.07
C GLU A 665 7.76 3.82 3.71
N GLN A 666 6.45 3.85 3.53
CA GLN A 666 5.84 4.21 2.24
C GLN A 666 6.15 5.64 1.80
N MET A 667 6.37 6.58 2.74
CA MET A 667 6.87 7.93 2.44
C MET A 667 8.38 8.00 2.13
N ILE A 668 9.14 6.94 2.41
CA ILE A 668 10.49 6.74 1.88
C ILE A 668 10.41 6.10 0.50
N LYS A 669 9.55 5.09 0.30
CA LYS A 669 9.31 4.48 -1.02
C LYS A 669 8.83 5.54 -2.04
N TYR A 670 7.85 6.37 -1.67
CA TYR A 670 7.31 7.48 -2.48
C TYR A 670 8.36 8.52 -2.88
N ARG A 671 9.17 9.00 -1.93
CA ARG A 671 10.30 9.89 -2.23
C ARG A 671 11.36 9.21 -3.10
N GLY A 672 11.61 7.93 -2.87
CA GLY A 672 12.50 7.11 -3.70
C GLY A 672 12.01 6.97 -5.14
N GLU A 673 10.70 6.89 -5.37
CA GLU A 673 10.12 6.92 -6.73
C GLU A 673 10.26 8.30 -7.39
N TRP A 674 10.01 9.39 -6.69
CA TRP A 674 10.31 10.73 -7.23
C TRP A 674 11.81 10.93 -7.50
N LEU A 675 12.69 10.30 -6.72
CA LEU A 675 14.13 10.30 -7.01
C LEU A 675 14.49 9.44 -8.24
N ARG A 676 13.71 8.40 -8.58
CA ARG A 676 13.86 7.66 -9.84
C ARG A 676 13.39 8.48 -11.05
N VAL A 677 12.25 9.17 -10.91
CA VAL A 677 11.75 10.15 -11.89
C VAL A 677 12.81 11.23 -12.13
N TRP A 678 13.37 11.79 -11.05
CA TRP A 678 14.48 12.75 -11.12
C TRP A 678 15.69 12.20 -11.89
N LYS A 679 16.18 11.00 -11.51
CA LYS A 679 17.38 10.42 -12.13
C LYS A 679 17.17 10.19 -13.64
N ALA A 680 15.99 9.75 -14.05
CA ALA A 680 15.64 9.62 -15.47
C ALA A 680 15.62 10.98 -16.19
N ALA A 681 15.01 12.01 -15.60
CA ALA A 681 14.96 13.35 -16.19
C ALA A 681 16.36 13.98 -16.31
N ALA A 682 17.17 13.90 -15.25
CA ALA A 682 18.54 14.39 -15.24
C ALA A 682 19.43 13.66 -16.25
N SER A 683 19.27 12.35 -16.39
CA SER A 683 20.02 11.54 -17.39
C SER A 683 19.64 11.87 -18.85
N ASN A 684 18.54 12.59 -19.08
CA ASN A 684 17.99 12.95 -20.38
C ASN A 684 18.11 14.45 -20.68
N ALA A 685 18.72 15.25 -19.80
CA ALA A 685 18.95 16.68 -20.00
C ALA A 685 20.33 16.91 -20.66
N GLU A 686 20.34 17.56 -21.84
CA GLU A 686 21.55 17.94 -22.61
C GLU A 686 21.92 19.43 -22.43
#